data_AF-A0A6J8AG35-F1
#
_entry.id   AF-A0A6J8AG35-F1
#
_cell.length_a   1.000
_cell.length_b   1.000
_cell.length_c   1.000
_cell.angle_alpha   90.00
_cell.angle_beta   90.00
_cell.angle_gamma   90.00
#
_symmetry.space_group_name_H-M   'P 1'
#
loop_
_entity.id
_entity.type
_entity.pdbx_description
1 polymer ?
#
loop_
_entity_poly.entity_id
_entity_poly.type
_entity_poly.pdbx_seq_one_letter_code
_entity_poly.pdbx_strand_id
1 'polypeptide(L)'
;MERYGARRFRMTIWETTRNGQLQTKHLGSILFILVMMDACVFCRLSIKNGEEITQLREKGCNTVNRTSQTRNDTIVTTPGQKVHQKCRRDYINANAIKKDMREKDLSITEPTRDLRSSTPDFEFQKNCLFCGYFAKFSESKRGIDVFSVRTTDFSKTLRNICKERNDEWSEIVLRRLNIAPSDLHTADAIYHQTCSVNFRTGKQIPVSRQANKEVKRTTPGRPKEDSSEKAFLQIVRQLEETQDELASVSDLVQAMEDICGDKAYSVVHMKKRLQTYFGCDIIITEVNGKPNIVTFRRTASSILNEFYRRPSSKSPEEEKLSMIETAAKLIKADIMSLKDSKAVYPSSVDINSEQNIVFVPDLLQTLLCALFSQNDSTVKVASVGQAIIQAARPRTLIAPLQIALSVQMHHHFGSRFLLDALNTLGFASSYTEVQRFELNAAAAAHNRTDTQFGNGTFVQYIADNVDHNLRTLNGHGTFHGMGMIAAVTPGFRLDKAVPRLSPTLKEVSDLAKINIEYYKMQSKQSLQAEFATMNYEPNMIDTTWKLDLLSKVCWPLTCNRPSWSAIMHKVMDGDYPGKSSVVFLPMIDMNPSDLTCINSTLNFIGKQAKAQHCVPILTFDQTLYWKAMNIIKDEPLNSPLKSVILRLGGFHLEMSFVGGIGHLMEGSGITELLETVYAPHAVTHMTSGKAIARAVRAHFLIDTALTSIILSHIYGIPLPDKIENETGTNDINPANYINTDNTDINAEDLSDELHEADAMLDELLKGDISVEKACENVLLDQIKSRIDNFRVSHTSFHTSQLWFQYMDMIDILRRFIKAERTGNWELHLQTVKDMLPYLAASGHNLYVKSSRVYLQQMQNLKTTHPEVLAFLQSGHHVIRRSDKFWAGLSSDLIIEQVLMRSLKTTGGMTRGRGMSEGQRAHWILSMPDCAEMNNALQEFTGVNYGTSDQHKEGGESRRSRDCQDLKTFLSFLISRNPFVEETSLRNIETGVSADKLVNVDHSKELGIKILKKEQAIILSAKSAIKVDDDVIIVDSQHLFQRFLAASNGIYEDQSEIFTYELCSHPSSMFDPNGLMRTAQKSSLADTIWGKGDCCAFEMNENDETQYVIDGGSLLHRIHWQSGLSFGEICQRYVDSVEQKYSNAIVVFDGYASGPDTKDATHQWRTKGIIGTKVSFTDRTPFKSKKEIFLANIENKQNFINLLRAKMVEEGIETKHADADADVLIALTAIESSKTKPTVLLWRGH
;
A
#
# COMPACT_ATOMS: atom_id res chain seq x y z
N MET A 1 -18.19 -41.81 -20.46
CA MET A 1 -17.67 -41.26 -21.73
C MET A 1 -16.89 -39.99 -21.39
N GLU A 2 -15.80 -39.57 -22.03
CA GLU A 2 -14.86 -40.21 -22.97
C GLU A 2 -13.50 -39.47 -22.82
N ARG A 3 -12.37 -40.17 -22.66
CA ARG A 3 -11.42 -40.63 -23.70
C ARG A 3 -10.60 -39.53 -24.41
N TYR A 4 -9.28 -39.66 -24.25
CA TYR A 4 -8.19 -39.16 -25.10
C TYR A 4 -7.90 -37.63 -25.05
N GLY A 5 -6.67 -37.18 -25.33
CA GLY A 5 -5.50 -37.95 -25.78
C GLY A 5 -4.16 -37.26 -25.52
N ALA A 6 -3.08 -38.04 -25.45
CA ALA A 6 -1.73 -37.56 -25.22
C ALA A 6 -0.90 -37.45 -26.52
N ARG A 7 0.05 -36.51 -26.55
CA ARG A 7 1.37 -36.65 -27.20
C ARG A 7 2.34 -35.64 -26.55
N ARG A 8 3.48 -36.05 -25.94
CA ARG A 8 4.75 -36.56 -26.55
C ARG A 8 5.58 -35.34 -27.01
N PHE A 9 6.78 -35.11 -26.48
CA PHE A 9 8.01 -35.79 -26.92
C PHE A 9 9.19 -35.69 -25.92
N ARG A 10 9.91 -36.81 -25.72
CA ARG A 10 11.41 -37.00 -25.61
C ARG A 10 12.25 -36.11 -24.65
N MET A 11 13.30 -36.58 -23.96
CA MET A 11 14.13 -37.82 -23.92
C MET A 11 15.00 -37.80 -22.62
N THR A 12 15.69 -38.83 -22.07
CA THR A 12 15.61 -40.33 -21.97
C THR A 12 16.77 -40.83 -21.06
N ILE A 13 16.70 -42.12 -20.61
CA ILE A 13 17.86 -43.01 -20.25
C ILE A 13 18.61 -42.68 -18.93
N TRP A 14 18.98 -43.63 -18.04
CA TRP A 14 18.81 -45.09 -17.92
C TRP A 14 18.76 -45.47 -16.41
N GLU A 15 17.88 -46.35 -15.89
CA GLU A 15 17.81 -47.83 -15.88
C GLU A 15 18.85 -48.63 -15.07
N THR A 16 18.34 -49.60 -14.29
CA THR A 16 18.91 -50.97 -14.18
C THR A 16 17.78 -52.00 -13.97
N THR A 17 17.77 -53.02 -14.81
CA THR A 17 16.69 -53.98 -15.12
C THR A 17 16.21 -54.92 -14.00
N ARG A 18 14.94 -55.40 -14.09
CA ARG A 18 14.61 -56.85 -13.97
C ARG A 18 13.20 -57.24 -14.48
N ASN A 19 13.14 -58.20 -15.42
CA ASN A 19 11.94 -58.98 -15.80
C ASN A 19 11.94 -60.35 -15.05
N GLY A 20 10.85 -61.10 -14.86
CA GLY A 20 9.41 -60.88 -15.14
C GLY A 20 8.57 -62.16 -14.90
N GLN A 21 7.22 -62.06 -15.05
CA GLN A 21 6.20 -63.16 -15.17
C GLN A 21 5.89 -64.08 -13.94
N LEU A 22 4.78 -64.84 -13.81
CA LEU A 22 3.32 -64.72 -14.15
C LEU A 22 2.53 -65.88 -13.43
N GLN A 23 1.31 -65.61 -12.89
CA GLN A 23 0.05 -66.44 -12.83
C GLN A 23 0.04 -67.98 -12.46
N THR A 24 -1.03 -68.69 -12.01
CA THR A 24 -2.50 -68.43 -11.81
C THR A 24 -3.23 -69.48 -10.91
N LYS A 25 -4.46 -69.12 -10.46
CA LYS A 25 -5.73 -69.92 -10.30
C LYS A 25 -6.11 -70.71 -9.00
N HIS A 26 -7.27 -70.28 -8.45
CA HIS A 26 -8.43 -70.95 -7.78
C HIS A 26 -8.27 -72.16 -6.82
N LEU A 27 -8.90 -72.26 -5.62
CA LEU A 27 -10.24 -71.87 -5.08
C LEU A 27 -11.29 -73.01 -5.24
N GLY A 28 -11.72 -73.63 -4.12
CA GLY A 28 -12.85 -74.60 -4.14
C GLY A 28 -12.94 -75.64 -3.00
N SER A 29 -12.88 -75.25 -1.72
CA SER A 29 -13.23 -76.15 -0.59
C SER A 29 -13.72 -75.37 0.62
N ILE A 30 -15.01 -75.01 0.58
CA ILE A 30 -15.74 -74.39 1.69
C ILE A 30 -16.46 -75.49 2.49
N LEU A 31 -16.80 -75.23 3.76
CA LEU A 31 -17.72 -76.05 4.58
C LEU A 31 -17.23 -77.42 5.09
N PHE A 32 -16.00 -77.48 5.61
CA PHE A 32 -15.73 -78.28 6.83
C PHE A 32 -15.37 -77.42 8.06
N ILE A 33 -15.93 -76.21 8.06
CA ILE A 33 -16.27 -75.46 9.27
C ILE A 33 -17.30 -76.33 10.02
N LEU A 34 -17.09 -76.77 11.26
CA LEU A 34 -17.66 -76.05 12.41
C LEU A 34 -17.02 -76.34 13.79
N VAL A 35 -15.94 -77.13 13.90
CA VAL A 35 -15.43 -77.60 15.22
C VAL A 35 -13.98 -77.19 15.55
N MET A 36 -13.16 -76.76 14.57
CA MET A 36 -11.69 -76.61 14.77
C MET A 36 -11.10 -75.23 14.38
N MET A 37 -11.90 -74.16 14.29
CA MET A 37 -11.43 -72.86 13.75
C MET A 37 -10.73 -71.90 14.72
N ASP A 38 -10.69 -72.20 16.02
CA ASP A 38 -10.14 -71.30 17.05
C ASP A 38 -8.76 -71.72 17.60
N ALA A 39 -7.98 -72.57 16.91
CA ALA A 39 -6.64 -73.00 17.36
C ALA A 39 -5.52 -72.71 16.35
N CYS A 40 -4.41 -72.10 16.80
CA CYS A 40 -3.27 -71.70 15.98
C CYS A 40 -2.44 -72.92 15.56
N VAL A 41 -2.31 -73.18 14.25
CA VAL A 41 -1.70 -74.41 13.72
C VAL A 41 -0.28 -74.73 14.24
N PHE A 42 0.53 -73.72 14.54
CA PHE A 42 1.93 -73.88 14.97
C PHE A 42 2.09 -74.35 16.42
N CYS A 43 1.26 -73.84 17.34
CA CYS A 43 1.35 -74.13 18.78
C CYS A 43 0.14 -74.90 19.33
N ARG A 44 -0.91 -75.08 18.51
CA ARG A 44 -2.20 -75.70 18.84
C ARG A 44 -2.98 -75.03 19.99
N LEU A 45 -2.56 -73.84 20.42
CA LEU A 45 -3.23 -73.02 21.44
C LEU A 45 -4.34 -72.14 20.83
N SER A 46 -5.27 -71.71 21.69
CA SER A 46 -6.45 -70.91 21.28
C SER A 46 -6.10 -69.54 20.72
N ILE A 47 -6.73 -69.19 19.60
CA ILE A 47 -6.62 -67.92 18.86
C ILE A 47 -7.32 -66.76 19.60
N LYS A 48 -8.06 -67.02 20.70
CA LYS A 48 -8.82 -65.99 21.43
C LYS A 48 -8.05 -65.32 22.58
N ASN A 49 -6.84 -65.76 22.91
CA ASN A 49 -6.10 -65.29 24.10
C ASN A 49 -5.11 -64.14 23.81
N GLY A 50 -5.62 -62.95 23.51
CA GLY A 50 -4.92 -61.65 23.70
C GLY A 50 -3.66 -61.33 22.86
N GLU A 51 -3.03 -62.30 22.18
CA GLU A 51 -1.85 -62.07 21.34
C GLU A 51 -2.22 -61.53 19.94
N GLU A 52 -1.25 -60.93 19.23
CA GLU A 52 -1.43 -60.49 17.84
C GLU A 52 -1.76 -61.68 16.92
N ILE A 53 -2.98 -61.69 16.38
CA ILE A 53 -3.45 -62.71 15.43
C ILE A 53 -3.33 -62.18 14.00
N THR A 54 -2.65 -62.92 13.13
CA THR A 54 -2.51 -62.59 11.71
C THR A 54 -3.21 -63.65 10.85
N GLN A 55 -3.90 -63.22 9.79
CA GLN A 55 -4.55 -64.15 8.86
C GLN A 55 -3.59 -64.49 7.70
N LEU A 56 -3.35 -65.77 7.49
CA LEU A 56 -2.45 -66.25 6.44
C LEU A 56 -3.07 -65.98 5.05
N ARG A 57 -2.50 -65.02 4.33
CA ARG A 57 -2.73 -64.84 2.89
C ARG A 57 -1.91 -65.87 2.11
N GLU A 58 -2.30 -66.13 0.86
CA GLU A 58 -1.73 -67.14 -0.05
C GLU A 58 -0.19 -67.23 -0.07
N LYS A 59 0.52 -66.11 -0.29
CA LYS A 59 2.00 -66.08 -0.21
C LYS A 59 2.54 -66.55 1.15
N GLY A 60 1.84 -66.25 2.24
CA GLY A 60 2.21 -66.66 3.60
C GLY A 60 2.09 -68.16 3.84
N CYS A 61 1.02 -68.79 3.34
CA CYS A 61 0.87 -70.25 3.37
C CYS A 61 1.99 -70.92 2.55
N ASN A 62 2.29 -70.40 1.36
CA ASN A 62 3.33 -70.96 0.50
C ASN A 62 4.74 -70.86 1.13
N THR A 63 5.04 -69.80 1.88
CA THR A 63 6.28 -69.74 2.69
C THR A 63 6.30 -70.81 3.77
N VAL A 64 5.21 -70.94 4.54
CA VAL A 64 5.10 -71.90 5.67
C VAL A 64 5.21 -73.33 5.18
N ASN A 65 4.43 -73.72 4.17
CA ASN A 65 4.39 -75.08 3.65
C ASN A 65 5.73 -75.46 2.97
N ARG A 66 6.45 -74.50 2.36
CA ARG A 66 7.82 -74.74 1.87
C ARG A 66 8.83 -74.87 3.02
N THR A 67 8.73 -74.08 4.08
CA THR A 67 9.56 -74.25 5.29
C THR A 67 9.33 -75.62 5.95
N SER A 68 8.08 -76.09 5.99
CA SER A 68 7.70 -77.43 6.46
C SER A 68 8.38 -78.52 5.66
N GLN A 69 8.36 -78.43 4.32
CA GLN A 69 9.11 -79.34 3.44
C GLN A 69 10.63 -79.28 3.67
N THR A 70 11.21 -78.09 3.88
CA THR A 70 12.65 -77.96 4.19
C THR A 70 13.03 -78.56 5.56
N ARG A 71 12.09 -78.59 6.52
CA ARG A 71 12.26 -79.26 7.83
C ARG A 71 11.89 -80.74 7.83
N ASN A 72 11.17 -81.20 6.80
CA ASN A 72 10.54 -82.51 6.72
C ASN A 72 9.52 -82.76 7.86
N ASP A 73 8.71 -81.74 8.19
CA ASP A 73 7.56 -81.83 9.11
C ASP A 73 6.21 -81.92 8.36
N THR A 74 5.10 -82.01 9.09
CA THR A 74 3.75 -82.26 8.54
C THR A 74 2.78 -81.07 8.60
N ILE A 75 3.29 -79.83 8.77
CA ILE A 75 2.46 -78.63 8.91
C ILE A 75 1.99 -78.11 7.54
N VAL A 76 0.71 -78.37 7.23
CA VAL A 76 0.03 -77.84 6.03
C VAL A 76 -0.92 -76.71 6.41
N THR A 77 -0.75 -75.55 5.78
CA THR A 77 -1.61 -74.36 5.98
C THR A 77 -2.37 -73.96 4.71
N THR A 78 -3.59 -73.44 4.89
CA THR A 78 -4.47 -73.00 3.80
C THR A 78 -4.79 -71.50 3.91
N PRO A 79 -4.97 -70.79 2.77
CA PRO A 79 -5.25 -69.36 2.79
C PRO A 79 -6.54 -69.03 3.55
N GLY A 80 -6.49 -68.03 4.42
CA GLY A 80 -7.61 -67.62 5.28
C GLY A 80 -7.55 -68.14 6.72
N GLN A 81 -6.67 -69.10 7.05
CA GLN A 81 -6.44 -69.51 8.44
C GLN A 81 -5.85 -68.38 9.29
N LYS A 82 -6.27 -68.28 10.56
CA LYS A 82 -5.72 -67.35 11.56
C LYS A 82 -4.63 -68.04 12.38
N VAL A 83 -3.54 -67.34 12.68
CA VAL A 83 -2.40 -67.83 13.48
C VAL A 83 -1.80 -66.69 14.29
N HIS A 84 -1.09 -67.01 15.37
CA HIS A 84 -0.35 -65.99 16.14
C HIS A 84 0.83 -65.45 15.32
N GLN A 85 0.94 -64.12 15.27
CA GLN A 85 1.92 -63.39 14.47
C GLN A 85 3.36 -63.68 14.90
N LYS A 86 3.57 -64.02 16.17
CA LYS A 86 4.85 -64.48 16.71
C LYS A 86 5.21 -65.89 16.19
N CYS A 87 4.36 -66.89 16.42
CA CYS A 87 4.63 -68.27 15.99
C CYS A 87 4.95 -68.40 14.49
N ARG A 88 4.23 -67.67 13.63
CA ARG A 88 4.51 -67.60 12.19
C ARG A 88 5.92 -67.07 11.90
N ARG A 89 6.34 -66.00 12.59
CA ARG A 89 7.61 -65.29 12.41
C ARG A 89 8.79 -66.15 12.84
N ASP A 90 8.64 -66.83 13.97
CA ASP A 90 9.66 -67.71 14.54
C ASP A 90 9.84 -68.97 13.67
N TYR A 91 8.73 -69.56 13.20
CA TYR A 91 8.76 -70.75 12.36
C TYR A 91 9.48 -70.52 11.02
N ILE A 92 9.23 -69.40 10.32
CA ILE A 92 9.88 -69.10 9.03
C ILE A 92 11.30 -68.50 9.16
N ASN A 93 11.87 -68.45 10.36
CA ASN A 93 13.18 -67.84 10.61
C ASN A 93 14.34 -68.65 10.02
N ALA A 94 15.07 -68.07 9.08
CA ALA A 94 16.19 -68.70 8.38
C ALA A 94 17.33 -69.18 9.30
N ASN A 95 17.55 -68.54 10.45
CA ASN A 95 18.57 -68.96 11.41
C ASN A 95 18.12 -70.18 12.24
N ALA A 96 16.82 -70.34 12.49
CA ALA A 96 16.28 -71.56 13.10
C ALA A 96 16.38 -72.75 12.13
N ILE A 97 16.04 -72.56 10.85
CA ILE A 97 16.17 -73.59 9.81
C ILE A 97 17.63 -74.06 9.68
N LYS A 98 18.60 -73.13 9.71
CA LYS A 98 20.03 -73.46 9.72
C LYS A 98 20.53 -74.16 11.00
N LYS A 99 19.79 -74.09 12.11
CA LYS A 99 20.11 -74.83 13.35
C LYS A 99 19.62 -76.27 13.25
N ASP A 100 18.37 -76.47 12.85
CA ASP A 100 17.76 -77.81 12.76
C ASP A 100 18.48 -78.70 11.73
N MET A 101 19.05 -78.11 10.66
CA MET A 101 19.89 -78.82 9.70
C MET A 101 21.34 -79.06 10.16
N ARG A 102 21.76 -78.58 11.35
CA ARG A 102 23.09 -78.84 11.93
C ARG A 102 23.09 -79.92 13.01
N GLU A 103 21.93 -80.32 13.54
CA GLU A 103 21.81 -81.32 14.62
C GLU A 103 21.64 -82.76 14.07
N LYS A 104 22.21 -83.05 12.88
CA LYS A 104 22.02 -84.34 12.18
C LYS A 104 23.29 -85.06 11.73
N ASP A 105 24.48 -84.50 11.99
CA ASP A 105 25.76 -85.12 11.64
C ASP A 105 26.63 -85.42 12.88
N LEU A 106 27.19 -86.64 12.90
CA LEU A 106 28.20 -87.19 13.81
C LEU A 106 27.75 -87.60 15.23
N SER A 107 28.43 -88.63 15.75
CA SER A 107 27.85 -89.61 16.69
C SER A 107 28.92 -90.53 17.32
N ILE A 108 28.60 -91.20 18.45
CA ILE A 108 29.37 -92.30 19.10
C ILE A 108 30.64 -91.76 19.82
N THR A 109 30.88 -91.93 21.13
CA THR A 109 30.81 -93.14 21.98
C THR A 109 30.61 -92.80 23.47
N GLU A 110 30.12 -93.76 24.27
CA GLU A 110 30.21 -93.83 25.76
C GLU A 110 31.50 -94.61 26.20
N PRO A 111 31.92 -94.77 27.50
CA PRO A 111 31.09 -94.75 28.72
C PRO A 111 31.73 -94.22 30.05
N THR A 112 31.02 -94.50 31.16
CA THR A 112 31.45 -94.62 32.57
C THR A 112 31.60 -93.37 33.47
N ARG A 113 31.52 -93.63 34.79
CA ARG A 113 31.37 -92.69 35.92
C ARG A 113 32.66 -92.62 36.74
N ASP A 114 32.86 -91.57 37.54
CA ASP A 114 32.94 -91.75 39.01
C ASP A 114 32.88 -90.44 39.84
N LEU A 115 32.99 -90.55 41.17
CA LEU A 115 32.63 -89.53 42.17
C LEU A 115 33.81 -88.81 42.86
N ARG A 116 33.46 -87.65 43.44
CA ARG A 116 34.22 -86.70 44.28
C ARG A 116 35.30 -87.29 45.23
N SER A 117 36.39 -86.55 45.41
CA SER A 117 36.88 -86.16 46.75
C SER A 117 37.76 -84.89 46.78
N SER A 118 37.62 -84.12 47.87
CA SER A 118 38.54 -83.12 48.48
C SER A 118 39.48 -82.21 47.64
N THR A 119 39.22 -80.88 47.71
CA THR A 119 40.15 -79.75 48.06
C THR A 119 39.82 -78.46 47.28
N PRO A 120 40.15 -77.26 47.82
CA PRO A 120 39.90 -76.74 49.17
C PRO A 120 38.76 -75.69 49.16
N ASP A 121 38.36 -75.17 50.33
CA ASP A 121 37.20 -74.28 50.44
C ASP A 121 37.34 -72.94 49.68
N PHE A 122 36.30 -72.58 48.93
CA PHE A 122 36.24 -71.36 48.14
C PHE A 122 35.27 -70.33 48.75
N GLU A 123 35.82 -69.31 49.42
CA GLU A 123 35.01 -68.22 49.99
C GLU A 123 34.44 -67.28 48.91
N PHE A 124 33.23 -67.57 48.43
CA PHE A 124 32.50 -66.78 47.43
C PHE A 124 32.38 -65.28 47.75
N GLN A 125 32.34 -64.92 49.04
CA GLN A 125 32.21 -63.55 49.55
C GLN A 125 33.55 -62.78 49.63
N LYS A 126 34.70 -63.47 49.53
CA LYS A 126 36.03 -62.87 49.65
C LYS A 126 36.96 -63.13 48.47
N ASN A 127 36.62 -64.07 47.59
CA ASN A 127 37.43 -64.44 46.42
C ASN A 127 36.63 -64.27 45.13
N CYS A 128 37.24 -63.66 44.11
CA CYS A 128 36.61 -63.47 42.80
C CYS A 128 36.27 -64.80 42.14
N LEU A 129 34.99 -65.05 41.82
CA LEU A 129 34.49 -66.27 41.19
C LEU A 129 35.34 -66.76 39.99
N PHE A 130 35.81 -65.84 39.14
CA PHE A 130 36.55 -66.18 37.91
C PHE A 130 38.02 -66.48 38.15
N CYS A 131 38.80 -65.55 38.71
CA CYS A 131 40.25 -65.78 38.89
C CYS A 131 40.59 -66.52 40.18
N GLY A 132 39.77 -66.39 41.22
CA GLY A 132 39.93 -67.05 42.52
C GLY A 132 40.77 -66.29 43.54
N TYR A 133 41.41 -65.18 43.14
CA TYR A 133 42.13 -64.31 44.05
C TYR A 133 41.18 -63.48 44.92
N PHE A 134 41.69 -63.07 46.08
CA PHE A 134 40.98 -62.23 47.04
C PHE A 134 40.46 -60.94 46.40
N ALA A 135 39.22 -60.60 46.72
CA ALA A 135 38.52 -59.40 46.32
C ALA A 135 37.65 -58.98 47.52
N LYS A 136 37.80 -57.74 48.01
CA LYS A 136 36.96 -57.24 49.10
C LYS A 136 36.73 -55.75 48.91
N PHE A 137 35.51 -55.29 49.20
CA PHE A 137 35.17 -53.88 49.17
C PHE A 137 36.06 -53.07 50.13
N SER A 138 36.54 -51.92 49.66
CA SER A 138 37.07 -50.82 50.47
C SER A 138 36.33 -49.54 50.09
N GLU A 139 36.05 -48.69 51.09
CA GLU A 139 35.04 -47.62 50.95
C GLU A 139 35.58 -46.29 50.41
N SER A 140 36.82 -46.28 49.88
CA SER A 140 37.45 -45.06 49.35
C SER A 140 37.05 -44.77 47.90
N LYS A 141 36.57 -43.55 47.65
CA LYS A 141 35.96 -43.14 46.37
C LYS A 141 36.98 -42.94 45.23
N ARG A 142 37.39 -44.02 44.55
CA ARG A 142 37.68 -44.09 43.10
C ARG A 142 38.11 -45.50 42.67
N GLY A 143 37.29 -46.17 41.85
CA GLY A 143 37.66 -47.42 41.15
C GLY A 143 37.16 -48.72 41.79
N ILE A 144 35.85 -48.97 41.71
CA ILE A 144 35.29 -50.29 42.05
C ILE A 144 35.35 -51.18 40.79
N ASP A 145 36.26 -52.16 40.78
CA ASP A 145 36.31 -53.22 39.76
C ASP A 145 35.72 -54.55 40.25
N VAL A 146 35.04 -54.57 41.42
CA VAL A 146 34.44 -55.76 42.06
C VAL A 146 32.92 -55.64 42.14
N PHE A 147 32.20 -56.68 41.72
CA PHE A 147 30.73 -56.73 41.62
C PHE A 147 30.19 -57.99 42.31
N SER A 148 29.00 -57.90 42.92
CA SER A 148 28.28 -59.05 43.48
C SER A 148 27.28 -59.66 42.49
N VAL A 149 27.04 -60.96 42.60
CA VAL A 149 26.01 -61.69 41.84
C VAL A 149 24.64 -61.40 42.45
N ARG A 150 23.79 -60.71 41.68
CA ARG A 150 22.45 -60.25 42.12
C ARG A 150 21.28 -61.00 41.50
N THR A 151 21.54 -62.07 40.73
CA THR A 151 20.51 -62.87 40.05
C THR A 151 20.90 -64.34 40.01
N THR A 152 19.92 -65.23 40.19
CA THR A 152 20.07 -66.69 40.12
C THR A 152 20.45 -67.16 38.71
N ASP A 153 19.82 -66.61 37.67
CA ASP A 153 20.13 -66.95 36.27
C ASP A 153 21.57 -66.59 35.82
N PHE A 154 22.31 -65.80 36.61
CA PHE A 154 23.75 -65.58 36.39
C PHE A 154 24.54 -66.89 36.48
N SER A 155 24.15 -67.79 37.40
CA SER A 155 24.72 -69.13 37.58
C SER A 155 24.48 -70.02 36.36
N LYS A 156 23.23 -70.08 35.87
CA LYS A 156 22.88 -70.81 34.64
C LYS A 156 23.64 -70.27 33.42
N THR A 157 23.68 -68.95 33.28
CA THR A 157 24.42 -68.25 32.21
C THR A 157 25.90 -68.63 32.22
N LEU A 158 26.56 -68.62 33.39
CA LEU A 158 27.96 -69.00 33.49
C LEU A 158 28.20 -70.49 33.24
N ARG A 159 27.30 -71.38 33.66
CA ARG A 159 27.40 -72.82 33.36
C ARG A 159 27.35 -73.09 31.85
N ASN A 160 26.51 -72.37 31.10
CA ASN A 160 26.50 -72.46 29.64
C ASN A 160 27.80 -71.93 29.03
N ILE A 161 28.27 -70.74 29.45
CA ILE A 161 29.53 -70.17 28.96
C ILE A 161 30.73 -71.07 29.31
N CYS A 162 30.69 -71.81 30.43
CA CYS A 162 31.73 -72.80 30.74
C CYS A 162 31.73 -73.94 29.71
N LYS A 163 30.55 -74.49 29.37
CA LYS A 163 30.41 -75.53 28.34
C LYS A 163 30.79 -75.03 26.93
N GLU A 164 30.49 -73.78 26.62
CA GLU A 164 30.79 -73.17 25.31
C GLU A 164 32.29 -72.86 25.14
N ARG A 165 33.00 -72.56 26.22
CA ARG A 165 34.46 -72.33 26.19
C ARG A 165 35.27 -73.62 26.21
N ASN A 166 34.93 -74.54 27.11
CA ASN A 166 35.62 -75.82 27.32
C ASN A 166 37.17 -75.69 27.39
N ASP A 167 37.65 -74.64 28.06
CA ASP A 167 39.06 -74.38 28.37
C ASP A 167 39.36 -74.56 29.87
N GLU A 168 40.65 -74.63 30.24
CA GLU A 168 41.10 -74.86 31.62
C GLU A 168 40.54 -73.81 32.62
N TRP A 169 40.40 -72.56 32.18
CA TRP A 169 39.82 -71.51 33.02
C TRP A 169 38.32 -71.78 33.26
N SER A 170 37.60 -72.21 32.22
CA SER A 170 36.20 -72.58 32.31
C SER A 170 35.97 -73.80 33.20
N GLU A 171 36.86 -74.78 33.21
CA GLU A 171 36.83 -75.89 34.17
C GLU A 171 36.97 -75.40 35.61
N ILE A 172 37.95 -74.53 35.89
CA ILE A 172 38.19 -73.99 37.24
C ILE A 172 36.96 -73.22 37.75
N VAL A 173 36.32 -72.43 36.88
CA VAL A 173 35.09 -71.69 37.22
C VAL A 173 33.89 -72.63 37.38
N LEU A 174 33.77 -73.67 36.54
CA LEU A 174 32.73 -74.69 36.64
C LEU A 174 32.86 -75.55 37.92
N ARG A 175 34.08 -75.88 38.34
CA ARG A 175 34.35 -76.55 39.62
C ARG A 175 33.88 -75.69 40.79
N ARG A 176 34.19 -74.38 40.82
CA ARG A 176 33.65 -73.44 41.84
C ARG A 176 32.12 -73.37 41.80
N LEU A 177 31.52 -73.23 40.61
CA LEU A 177 30.07 -73.28 40.43
C LEU A 177 29.43 -74.58 40.98
N ASN A 178 30.14 -75.71 40.95
CA ASN A 178 29.67 -77.01 41.46
C ASN A 178 29.88 -77.21 42.97
N ILE A 179 30.64 -76.33 43.63
CA ILE A 179 30.93 -76.38 45.08
C ILE A 179 30.03 -75.41 45.88
N ALA A 180 29.41 -74.42 45.21
CA ALA A 180 28.47 -73.50 45.85
C ALA A 180 27.31 -74.25 46.55
N PRO A 181 27.10 -74.10 47.87
CA PRO A 181 26.11 -74.87 48.64
C PRO A 181 24.66 -74.45 48.40
N SER A 182 24.46 -73.27 47.81
CA SER A 182 23.21 -72.77 47.25
C SER A 182 23.54 -71.89 46.03
N ASP A 183 22.54 -71.40 45.30
CA ASP A 183 22.80 -70.68 44.05
C ASP A 183 23.57 -69.36 44.28
N LEU A 184 24.39 -68.95 43.30
CA LEU A 184 25.47 -67.95 43.51
C LEU A 184 25.02 -66.62 44.15
N HIS A 185 23.78 -66.21 43.92
CA HIS A 185 23.21 -65.01 44.54
C HIS A 185 23.04 -65.16 46.05
N THR A 186 22.58 -66.33 46.52
CA THR A 186 22.41 -66.66 47.95
C THR A 186 23.75 -66.90 48.66
N ALA A 187 24.80 -67.22 47.91
CA ALA A 187 26.17 -67.33 48.42
C ALA A 187 26.93 -65.97 48.47
N ASP A 188 26.26 -64.85 48.18
CA ASP A 188 26.85 -63.49 48.06
C ASP A 188 28.13 -63.45 47.20
N ALA A 189 28.14 -64.23 46.11
CA ALA A 189 29.32 -64.41 45.29
C ALA A 189 29.78 -63.10 44.63
N ILE A 190 31.07 -62.79 44.72
CA ILE A 190 31.67 -61.60 44.11
C ILE A 190 32.67 -61.93 42.99
N TYR A 191 32.92 -60.97 42.11
CA TYR A 191 33.84 -61.11 40.99
C TYR A 191 34.43 -59.78 40.51
N HIS A 192 35.63 -59.83 39.91
CA HIS A 192 36.20 -58.71 39.18
C HIS A 192 35.48 -58.51 37.84
N GLN A 193 35.03 -57.30 37.52
CA GLN A 193 34.27 -57.00 36.30
C GLN A 193 35.10 -57.28 35.04
N THR A 194 36.36 -56.84 35.05
CA THR A 194 37.36 -57.18 34.03
C THR A 194 37.50 -58.70 33.81
N CYS A 195 37.54 -59.50 34.89
CA CYS A 195 37.56 -60.96 34.76
C CYS A 195 36.26 -61.54 34.20
N SER A 196 35.09 -61.00 34.57
CA SER A 196 33.78 -61.42 34.03
C SER A 196 33.67 -61.15 32.53
N VAL A 197 34.10 -59.97 32.08
CA VAL A 197 34.11 -59.60 30.66
C VAL A 197 35.09 -60.47 29.87
N ASN A 198 36.32 -60.66 30.36
CA ASN A 198 37.31 -61.54 29.72
C ASN A 198 36.82 -63.00 29.64
N PHE A 199 36.22 -63.51 30.72
CA PHE A 199 35.64 -64.85 30.75
C PHE A 199 34.48 -64.99 29.75
N ARG A 200 33.58 -64.00 29.65
CA ARG A 200 32.42 -64.03 28.75
C ARG A 200 32.76 -63.76 27.27
N THR A 201 33.89 -63.13 26.96
CA THR A 201 34.25 -62.70 25.59
C THR A 201 35.38 -63.50 24.94
N GLY A 202 35.79 -64.63 25.52
CA GLY A 202 36.87 -65.49 25.02
C GLY A 202 38.29 -64.99 25.34
N LYS A 203 38.46 -63.71 25.66
CA LYS A 203 39.76 -63.02 25.65
C LYS A 203 40.55 -63.21 26.96
N GLN A 204 41.79 -63.67 26.82
CA GLN A 204 42.82 -63.87 27.87
C GLN A 204 42.49 -64.93 28.94
N ILE A 205 43.32 -65.98 29.02
CA ILE A 205 43.44 -66.86 30.19
C ILE A 205 44.13 -66.06 31.32
N PRO A 206 43.72 -66.19 32.60
CA PRO A 206 44.35 -65.49 33.72
C PRO A 206 45.75 -66.03 33.99
N VAL A 207 46.76 -65.44 33.36
CA VAL A 207 48.17 -65.69 33.68
C VAL A 207 48.41 -65.41 35.16
N SER A 208 49.02 -66.38 35.86
CA SER A 208 49.35 -66.29 37.28
C SER A 208 50.16 -65.03 37.57
N ARG A 209 49.55 -64.07 38.29
CA ARG A 209 50.28 -62.94 38.87
C ARG A 209 50.89 -63.38 40.20
N GLN A 210 52.03 -64.06 40.13
CA GLN A 210 52.99 -64.02 41.24
C GLN A 210 53.35 -62.56 41.52
N ALA A 211 53.45 -62.21 42.80
CA ALA A 211 53.64 -60.84 43.22
C ALA A 211 55.10 -60.37 43.11
N ASN A 212 55.23 -59.06 42.91
CA ASN A 212 56.37 -58.19 43.24
C ASN A 212 57.44 -57.87 42.19
N LYS A 213 57.97 -56.66 42.41
CA LYS A 213 59.15 -55.98 41.84
C LYS A 213 59.02 -55.39 40.43
N GLU A 214 58.97 -54.06 40.45
CA GLU A 214 59.32 -53.18 39.34
C GLU A 214 60.79 -53.41 38.93
N VAL A 215 61.05 -53.56 37.62
CA VAL A 215 62.14 -52.88 36.88
C VAL A 215 61.67 -52.76 35.43
N LYS A 216 62.01 -51.67 34.75
CA LYS A 216 61.70 -51.45 33.33
C LYS A 216 62.29 -52.56 32.45
N ARG A 217 61.46 -53.16 31.58
CA ARG A 217 61.92 -53.70 30.29
C ARG A 217 61.07 -53.14 29.16
N THR A 218 61.74 -52.50 28.22
CA THR A 218 61.20 -52.15 26.90
C THR A 218 60.89 -53.42 26.12
N THR A 219 59.80 -53.40 25.35
CA THR A 219 59.52 -54.39 24.31
C THR A 219 59.08 -53.68 23.03
N PRO A 220 59.32 -54.28 21.84
CA PRO A 220 59.40 -53.51 20.60
C PRO A 220 58.03 -53.11 20.04
N GLY A 221 58.03 -52.09 19.18
CA GLY A 221 56.83 -51.70 18.44
C GLY A 221 56.36 -52.82 17.51
N ARG A 222 55.10 -53.23 17.65
CA ARG A 222 54.36 -53.87 16.54
C ARG A 222 54.04 -52.77 15.52
N PRO A 223 54.07 -53.04 14.19
CA PRO A 223 53.99 -51.97 13.20
C PRO A 223 52.78 -51.07 13.36
N LYS A 224 52.94 -49.77 13.02
CA LYS A 224 51.78 -48.99 12.58
C LYS A 224 51.19 -49.75 11.39
N GLU A 225 49.91 -50.14 11.45
CA GLU A 225 49.23 -50.54 10.23
C GLU A 225 49.12 -49.28 9.36
N ASP A 226 49.90 -49.30 8.29
CA ASP A 226 50.18 -48.14 7.44
C ASP A 226 48.87 -47.57 6.84
N SER A 227 47.84 -48.40 6.67
CA SER A 227 46.47 -48.00 6.30
C SER A 227 45.79 -47.10 7.33
N SER A 228 45.79 -47.46 8.62
CA SER A 228 45.05 -46.70 9.65
C SER A 228 45.80 -45.44 10.09
N GLU A 229 47.14 -45.44 10.04
CA GLU A 229 47.88 -44.19 10.25
C GLU A 229 47.74 -43.26 9.04
N LYS A 230 47.77 -43.77 7.79
CA LYS A 230 47.48 -42.94 6.61
C LYS A 230 46.05 -42.42 6.61
N ALA A 231 45.06 -43.24 6.97
CA ALA A 231 43.68 -42.79 7.11
C ALA A 231 43.54 -41.71 8.20
N PHE A 232 44.18 -41.88 9.37
CA PHE A 232 44.18 -40.84 10.40
C PHE A 232 44.89 -39.56 9.94
N LEU A 233 46.06 -39.67 9.27
CA LEU A 233 46.78 -38.52 8.72
C LEU A 233 46.02 -37.85 7.57
N GLN A 234 45.24 -38.59 6.80
CA GLN A 234 44.36 -38.07 5.75
C GLN A 234 43.16 -37.35 6.34
N ILE A 235 42.54 -37.88 7.40
CA ILE A 235 41.47 -37.21 8.17
C ILE A 235 41.99 -35.96 8.87
N VAL A 236 43.18 -36.01 9.47
CA VAL A 236 43.88 -34.86 10.06
C VAL A 236 44.17 -33.81 9.01
N ARG A 237 44.70 -34.21 7.86
CA ARG A 237 45.00 -33.30 6.75
C ARG A 237 43.74 -32.68 6.17
N GLN A 238 42.66 -33.45 6.01
CA GLN A 238 41.34 -32.92 5.67
C GLN A 238 40.89 -31.89 6.72
N LEU A 239 41.04 -32.18 8.02
CA LEU A 239 40.72 -31.22 9.10
C LEU A 239 41.58 -29.94 9.06
N GLU A 240 42.84 -30.05 8.64
CA GLU A 240 43.78 -28.94 8.44
C GLU A 240 43.52 -28.16 7.14
N GLU A 241 42.87 -28.76 6.14
CA GLU A 241 42.50 -28.17 4.85
C GLU A 241 41.07 -27.56 4.89
N THR A 242 40.10 -28.18 5.57
CA THR A 242 38.70 -27.73 5.70
C THR A 242 38.44 -26.96 7.01
N GLN A 243 39.26 -25.94 7.31
CA GLN A 243 39.28 -25.21 8.59
C GLN A 243 38.00 -24.41 8.95
N ASP A 244 36.92 -24.56 8.18
CA ASP A 244 35.63 -23.86 8.32
C ASP A 244 34.50 -24.78 8.82
N GLU A 245 34.68 -26.11 8.81
CA GLU A 245 33.63 -27.05 9.20
C GLU A 245 33.73 -27.48 10.68
N LEU A 246 32.65 -27.28 11.43
CA LEU A 246 32.47 -27.73 12.83
C LEU A 246 32.21 -29.25 12.88
N ALA A 247 33.21 -30.06 12.54
CA ALA A 247 33.11 -31.51 12.59
C ALA A 247 32.98 -32.03 14.03
N SER A 248 32.06 -32.99 14.27
CA SER A 248 32.07 -33.76 15.51
C SER A 248 33.05 -34.93 15.41
N VAL A 249 33.57 -35.38 16.55
CA VAL A 249 34.45 -36.56 16.59
C VAL A 249 33.75 -37.81 16.04
N SER A 250 32.41 -37.88 16.07
CA SER A 250 31.66 -38.96 15.42
C SER A 250 31.72 -38.89 13.89
N ASP A 251 31.57 -37.69 13.31
CA ASP A 251 31.62 -37.50 11.85
C ASP A 251 33.04 -37.82 11.31
N LEU A 252 34.08 -37.44 12.07
CA LEU A 252 35.48 -37.77 11.76
C LEU A 252 35.79 -39.26 11.88
N VAL A 253 35.08 -39.98 12.76
CA VAL A 253 35.16 -41.45 12.79
C VAL A 253 34.45 -42.06 11.59
N GLN A 254 33.28 -41.54 11.20
CA GLN A 254 32.57 -42.05 10.03
C GLN A 254 33.38 -41.86 8.73
N ALA A 255 33.97 -40.68 8.53
CA ALA A 255 34.87 -40.43 7.41
C ALA A 255 36.14 -41.32 7.45
N MET A 256 36.59 -41.74 8.64
CA MET A 256 37.68 -42.71 8.77
C MET A 256 37.22 -44.15 8.45
N GLU A 257 35.97 -44.52 8.77
CA GLU A 257 35.34 -45.77 8.34
C GLU A 257 35.18 -45.81 6.80
N ASP A 258 34.88 -44.68 6.17
CA ASP A 258 34.81 -44.59 4.69
C ASP A 258 36.18 -44.77 4.01
N ILE A 259 37.29 -44.45 4.70
CA ILE A 259 38.66 -44.58 4.17
C ILE A 259 39.30 -45.95 4.50
N CYS A 260 39.08 -46.50 5.69
CA CYS A 260 39.73 -47.75 6.14
C CYS A 260 38.82 -48.81 6.78
N GLY A 261 37.50 -48.66 6.69
CA GLY A 261 36.52 -49.66 7.08
C GLY A 261 36.57 -50.03 8.56
N ASP A 262 36.62 -51.34 8.83
CA ASP A 262 36.69 -51.92 10.17
C ASP A 262 37.97 -51.55 10.95
N LYS A 263 38.92 -50.87 10.31
CA LYS A 263 40.17 -50.38 10.91
C LYS A 263 40.15 -48.91 11.36
N ALA A 264 38.97 -48.27 11.35
CA ALA A 264 38.79 -46.91 11.85
C ALA A 264 39.01 -46.80 13.37
N TYR A 265 39.30 -45.59 13.84
CA TYR A 265 39.43 -45.30 15.26
C TYR A 265 38.06 -45.18 15.93
N SER A 266 37.86 -45.74 17.12
CA SER A 266 36.66 -45.44 17.91
C SER A 266 36.64 -43.98 18.36
N VAL A 267 35.46 -43.40 18.61
CA VAL A 267 35.28 -41.99 19.03
C VAL A 267 36.19 -41.60 20.21
N VAL A 268 36.40 -42.51 21.17
CA VAL A 268 37.32 -42.30 22.31
C VAL A 268 38.79 -42.29 21.88
N HIS A 269 39.18 -43.17 20.96
CA HIS A 269 40.54 -43.21 20.43
C HIS A 269 40.82 -42.02 19.50
N MET A 270 39.88 -41.67 18.62
CA MET A 270 39.95 -40.49 17.75
C MET A 270 40.09 -39.21 18.59
N LYS A 271 39.21 -39.01 19.59
CA LYS A 271 39.31 -37.88 20.54
C LYS A 271 40.70 -37.78 21.17
N LYS A 272 41.24 -38.90 21.67
CA LYS A 272 42.57 -38.94 22.28
C LYS A 272 43.70 -38.71 21.28
N ARG A 273 43.61 -39.24 20.04
CA ARG A 273 44.61 -39.04 18.99
C ARG A 273 44.65 -37.60 18.51
N LEU A 274 43.49 -36.97 18.27
CA LEU A 274 43.37 -35.55 17.96
C LEU A 274 43.99 -34.68 19.07
N GLN A 275 43.65 -34.93 20.34
CA GLN A 275 44.25 -34.23 21.48
C GLN A 275 45.77 -34.48 21.64
N THR A 276 46.27 -35.63 21.18
CA THR A 276 47.72 -35.94 21.21
C THR A 276 48.47 -35.31 20.02
N TYR A 277 47.79 -35.10 18.89
CA TYR A 277 48.38 -34.54 17.67
C TYR A 277 48.38 -33.00 17.69
N PHE A 278 47.23 -32.39 18.01
CA PHE A 278 47.05 -30.93 18.04
C PHE A 278 47.27 -30.28 19.41
N GLY A 279 47.39 -31.06 20.49
CA GLY A 279 47.67 -30.54 21.83
C GLY A 279 46.66 -29.47 22.31
N CYS A 280 47.15 -28.24 22.48
CA CYS A 280 46.35 -27.10 22.92
C CYS A 280 45.71 -26.30 21.77
N ASP A 281 46.08 -26.55 20.50
CA ASP A 281 45.55 -25.86 19.33
C ASP A 281 44.15 -26.35 18.92
N ILE A 282 43.53 -27.28 19.67
CA ILE A 282 42.11 -27.62 19.57
C ILE A 282 41.38 -27.57 20.92
N ILE A 283 40.10 -27.23 20.87
CA ILE A 283 39.10 -27.42 21.92
C ILE A 283 38.07 -28.44 21.43
N ILE A 284 37.61 -29.31 22.35
CA ILE A 284 36.55 -30.29 22.08
C ILE A 284 35.40 -30.03 23.06
N THR A 285 34.38 -29.31 22.57
CA THR A 285 33.27 -28.73 23.33
C THR A 285 31.93 -29.38 23.01
N GLU A 286 30.89 -28.92 23.68
CA GLU A 286 29.49 -29.15 23.33
C GLU A 286 28.89 -27.84 22.82
N VAL A 287 28.23 -27.87 21.66
CA VAL A 287 27.61 -26.69 21.04
C VAL A 287 26.21 -27.08 20.56
N ASN A 288 25.19 -26.30 20.89
CA ASN A 288 23.78 -26.57 20.57
C ASN A 288 23.30 -27.99 20.99
N GLY A 289 23.79 -28.52 22.12
CA GLY A 289 23.43 -29.86 22.61
C GLY A 289 24.06 -31.03 21.87
N LYS A 290 25.06 -30.78 20.98
CA LYS A 290 25.89 -31.82 20.36
C LYS A 290 27.25 -31.92 21.07
N PRO A 291 27.54 -32.98 21.84
CA PRO A 291 28.81 -33.14 22.52
C PRO A 291 29.92 -33.65 21.58
N ASN A 292 31.16 -33.22 21.83
CA ASN A 292 32.36 -33.57 21.07
C ASN A 292 32.46 -32.92 19.67
N ILE A 293 32.14 -31.63 19.55
CA ILE A 293 32.50 -30.82 18.38
C ILE A 293 33.96 -30.38 18.53
N VAL A 294 34.76 -30.53 17.48
CA VAL A 294 36.17 -30.11 17.43
C VAL A 294 36.24 -28.68 16.89
N THR A 295 37.02 -27.82 17.55
CA THR A 295 37.26 -26.43 17.14
C THR A 295 38.75 -26.11 17.26
N PHE A 296 39.35 -25.51 16.23
CA PHE A 296 40.72 -25.05 16.32
C PHE A 296 40.82 -23.77 17.15
N ARG A 297 41.81 -23.72 18.06
CA ARG A 297 42.12 -22.60 18.94
C ARG A 297 43.46 -21.95 18.57
N ARG A 298 43.66 -21.66 17.28
CA ARG A 298 44.83 -20.91 16.78
C ARG A 298 44.78 -19.48 17.34
N THR A 299 45.46 -19.25 18.47
CA THR A 299 45.67 -17.90 19.01
C THR A 299 46.54 -17.08 18.07
N ALA A 300 46.39 -15.76 18.08
CA ALA A 300 47.22 -14.86 17.26
C ALA A 300 48.73 -15.12 17.47
N SER A 301 49.14 -15.41 18.71
CA SER A 301 50.52 -15.80 19.05
C SER A 301 50.96 -17.11 18.39
N SER A 302 50.08 -18.09 18.20
CA SER A 302 50.40 -19.34 17.49
C SER A 302 50.62 -19.07 15.99
N ILE A 303 49.73 -18.28 15.37
CA ILE A 303 49.80 -17.89 13.95
C ILE A 303 51.06 -17.06 13.64
N LEU A 304 51.38 -16.07 14.48
CA LEU A 304 52.60 -15.25 14.34
C LEU A 304 53.87 -16.09 14.54
N ASN A 305 53.89 -17.01 15.51
CA ASN A 305 55.03 -17.92 15.69
C ASN A 305 55.18 -18.94 14.54
N GLU A 306 54.09 -19.33 13.87
CA GLU A 306 54.16 -20.15 12.64
C GLU A 306 54.85 -19.36 11.51
N PHE A 307 54.47 -18.09 11.31
CA PHE A 307 55.06 -17.20 10.30
C PHE A 307 56.56 -16.97 10.53
N TYR A 308 56.97 -16.55 11.74
CA TYR A 308 58.38 -16.28 12.06
C TYR A 308 59.29 -17.53 12.08
N ARG A 309 58.72 -18.74 11.99
CA ARG A 309 59.48 -20.01 11.89
C ARG A 309 59.71 -20.49 10.47
N ARG A 310 59.09 -19.86 9.46
CA ARG A 310 59.30 -20.21 8.05
C ARG A 310 60.68 -19.67 7.58
N PRO A 311 61.48 -20.45 6.84
CA PRO A 311 62.67 -19.91 6.19
C PRO A 311 62.24 -18.90 5.11
N SER A 312 62.85 -17.71 5.07
CA SER A 312 62.52 -16.68 4.08
C SER A 312 62.71 -17.20 2.66
N SER A 313 61.70 -16.97 1.83
CA SER A 313 61.62 -17.41 0.43
C SER A 313 62.49 -16.54 -0.47
N LYS A 314 63.13 -17.14 -1.48
CA LYS A 314 63.99 -16.40 -2.42
C LYS A 314 63.22 -15.49 -3.38
N SER A 315 61.89 -15.64 -3.49
CA SER A 315 61.03 -14.72 -4.24
C SER A 315 60.36 -13.69 -3.32
N PRO A 316 60.47 -12.38 -3.62
CA PRO A 316 59.68 -11.34 -2.97
C PRO A 316 58.16 -11.45 -3.19
N GLU A 317 57.70 -12.29 -4.13
CA GLU A 317 56.27 -12.52 -4.36
C GLU A 317 55.71 -13.62 -3.45
N GLU A 318 56.48 -14.69 -3.22
CA GLU A 318 56.15 -15.76 -2.26
C GLU A 318 56.04 -15.19 -0.84
N GLU A 319 56.94 -14.28 -0.46
CA GLU A 319 56.95 -13.66 0.88
C GLU A 319 55.73 -12.75 1.08
N LYS A 320 55.35 -11.94 0.08
CA LYS A 320 54.12 -11.13 0.08
C LYS A 320 52.86 -12.00 0.23
N LEU A 321 52.77 -13.11 -0.51
CA LEU A 321 51.64 -14.05 -0.40
C LEU A 321 51.57 -14.68 0.99
N SER A 322 52.71 -15.09 1.56
CA SER A 322 52.78 -15.64 2.94
C SER A 322 52.38 -14.60 3.99
N MET A 323 52.68 -13.31 3.80
CA MET A 323 52.19 -12.23 4.67
C MET A 323 50.67 -12.08 4.59
N ILE A 324 50.09 -12.09 3.38
CA ILE A 324 48.63 -11.98 3.16
C ILE A 324 47.89 -13.18 3.75
N GLU A 325 48.38 -14.41 3.55
CA GLU A 325 47.86 -15.61 4.21
C GLU A 325 47.83 -15.48 5.74
N THR A 326 48.89 -14.91 6.32
CA THR A 326 49.04 -14.78 7.77
C THR A 326 48.08 -13.73 8.33
N ALA A 327 47.92 -12.60 7.64
CA ALA A 327 46.91 -11.60 7.96
C ALA A 327 45.49 -12.17 7.87
N ALA A 328 45.18 -12.94 6.81
CA ALA A 328 43.88 -13.59 6.64
C ALA A 328 43.59 -14.62 7.77
N LYS A 329 44.59 -15.39 8.21
CA LYS A 329 44.47 -16.33 9.34
C LYS A 329 44.20 -15.60 10.67
N LEU A 330 44.83 -14.44 10.90
CA LEU A 330 44.59 -13.60 12.08
C LEU A 330 43.16 -13.02 12.07
N ILE A 331 42.75 -12.40 10.96
CA ILE A 331 41.39 -11.85 10.79
C ILE A 331 40.32 -12.93 10.96
N LYS A 332 40.54 -14.13 10.40
CA LYS A 332 39.64 -15.28 10.58
C LYS A 332 39.54 -15.71 12.05
N ALA A 333 40.66 -15.74 12.79
CA ALA A 333 40.66 -16.07 14.22
C ALA A 333 39.87 -15.06 15.04
N ASP A 334 39.99 -13.76 14.75
CA ASP A 334 39.20 -12.70 15.40
C ASP A 334 37.70 -12.84 15.13
N ILE A 335 37.29 -13.08 13.89
CA ILE A 335 35.88 -13.33 13.53
C ILE A 335 35.35 -14.57 14.27
N MET A 336 36.16 -15.63 14.41
CA MET A 336 35.83 -16.84 15.18
C MET A 336 35.78 -16.61 16.69
N SER A 337 36.30 -15.49 17.20
CA SER A 337 36.19 -15.09 18.62
C SER A 337 34.90 -14.32 18.95
N LEU A 338 34.18 -13.80 17.95
CA LEU A 338 32.93 -13.05 18.14
C LEU A 338 31.88 -13.87 18.91
N LYS A 339 31.21 -13.23 19.87
CA LYS A 339 30.18 -13.86 20.71
C LYS A 339 28.95 -14.23 19.89
N ASP A 340 28.48 -15.46 20.03
CA ASP A 340 27.22 -15.91 19.42
C ASP A 340 26.02 -15.18 20.05
N SER A 341 25.29 -14.40 19.25
CA SER A 341 23.98 -13.85 19.61
C SER A 341 22.91 -14.30 18.62
N LYS A 342 21.88 -14.97 19.14
CA LYS A 342 20.72 -15.49 18.39
C LYS A 342 19.39 -15.41 19.15
N ALA A 343 19.40 -14.91 20.38
CA ALA A 343 18.23 -14.89 21.26
C ALA A 343 17.31 -13.69 21.00
N VAL A 344 17.87 -12.62 20.42
CA VAL A 344 17.23 -11.34 20.12
C VAL A 344 17.76 -10.87 18.76
N TYR A 345 16.94 -10.19 17.98
CA TYR A 345 17.38 -9.53 16.74
C TYR A 345 18.02 -8.17 17.06
N PRO A 346 18.93 -7.66 16.20
CA PRO A 346 19.42 -6.28 16.25
C PRO A 346 18.27 -5.27 16.26
N SER A 347 18.45 -4.19 17.01
CA SER A 347 17.56 -3.04 17.12
C SER A 347 17.89 -1.94 16.11
N SER A 348 17.10 -0.87 16.09
CA SER A 348 17.40 0.37 15.37
C SER A 348 18.72 1.01 15.82
N VAL A 349 19.05 0.93 17.12
CA VAL A 349 20.30 1.49 17.70
C VAL A 349 21.55 0.77 17.20
N ASP A 350 21.48 -0.56 17.02
CA ASP A 350 22.54 -1.39 16.44
C ASP A 350 22.83 -1.06 14.96
N ILE A 351 21.93 -0.32 14.30
CA ILE A 351 22.04 0.09 12.90
C ILE A 351 22.48 1.56 12.79
N ASN A 352 21.90 2.46 13.61
CA ASN A 352 22.01 3.91 13.48
C ASN A 352 23.32 4.55 13.94
N SER A 353 24.27 3.78 14.48
CA SER A 353 25.37 4.34 15.27
C SER A 353 26.75 3.77 14.92
N GLU A 354 27.80 4.37 15.49
CA GLU A 354 29.17 3.85 15.44
C GLU A 354 29.26 2.38 15.91
N GLN A 355 28.31 1.90 16.72
CA GLN A 355 28.22 0.50 17.15
C GLN A 355 28.10 -0.50 15.97
N ASN A 356 27.61 -0.03 14.82
CA ASN A 356 27.52 -0.82 13.59
C ASN A 356 28.92 -1.16 13.02
N ILE A 357 29.94 -0.31 13.28
CA ILE A 357 31.35 -0.62 13.00
C ILE A 357 31.95 -1.51 14.10
N VAL A 358 31.53 -1.35 15.36
CA VAL A 358 31.97 -2.19 16.51
C VAL A 358 31.55 -3.66 16.37
N PHE A 359 30.54 -3.96 15.54
CA PHE A 359 30.23 -5.34 15.13
C PHE A 359 31.35 -6.00 14.30
N VAL A 360 32.22 -5.20 13.66
CA VAL A 360 33.32 -5.67 12.81
C VAL A 360 34.64 -5.71 13.63
N PRO A 361 35.38 -6.83 13.68
CA PRO A 361 36.65 -6.89 14.41
C PRO A 361 37.69 -5.88 13.93
N ASP A 362 38.48 -5.32 14.85
CA ASP A 362 39.44 -4.25 14.60
C ASP A 362 40.46 -4.59 13.49
N LEU A 363 40.93 -5.84 13.39
CA LEU A 363 41.82 -6.27 12.31
C LEU A 363 41.14 -6.24 10.93
N LEU A 364 39.84 -6.54 10.86
CA LEU A 364 39.04 -6.48 9.63
C LEU A 364 38.69 -5.03 9.27
N GLN A 365 38.36 -4.20 10.25
CA GLN A 365 38.21 -2.75 10.04
C GLN A 365 39.49 -2.15 9.49
N THR A 366 40.64 -2.44 10.12
CA THR A 366 41.96 -1.94 9.71
C THR A 366 42.30 -2.32 8.27
N LEU A 367 42.04 -3.57 7.88
CA LEU A 367 42.24 -4.03 6.50
C LEU A 367 41.33 -3.27 5.51
N LEU A 368 40.03 -3.17 5.80
CA LEU A 368 39.07 -2.51 4.89
C LEU A 368 39.33 -1.01 4.77
N CYS A 369 39.69 -0.33 5.87
CA CYS A 369 40.12 1.07 5.87
C CYS A 369 41.43 1.31 5.09
N ALA A 370 42.34 0.33 5.02
CA ALA A 370 43.54 0.40 4.20
C ALA A 370 43.29 0.11 2.70
N LEU A 371 42.19 -0.59 2.37
CA LEU A 371 41.80 -0.92 1.00
C LEU A 371 40.86 0.11 0.35
N PHE A 372 40.12 0.89 1.12
CA PHE A 372 39.13 1.85 0.61
C PHE A 372 39.68 3.29 0.59
N SER A 373 39.43 4.01 -0.50
CA SER A 373 39.77 5.43 -0.63
C SER A 373 39.05 6.31 0.40
N GLN A 374 39.69 7.38 0.86
CA GLN A 374 39.34 8.13 2.08
C GLN A 374 37.97 8.86 2.11
N ASN A 375 37.16 8.82 1.04
CA ASN A 375 35.83 9.45 1.02
C ASN A 375 34.74 8.42 1.34
N ASP A 376 34.10 8.59 2.51
CA ASP A 376 33.02 7.76 3.07
C ASP A 376 33.35 6.26 3.13
N SER A 377 34.36 5.88 3.89
CA SER A 377 34.73 4.48 4.10
C SER A 377 33.80 3.75 5.09
N THR A 378 33.33 4.41 6.17
CA THR A 378 32.66 3.76 7.32
C THR A 378 31.47 2.88 6.95
N VAL A 379 30.50 3.41 6.20
CA VAL A 379 29.31 2.66 5.70
C VAL A 379 29.72 1.44 4.87
N LYS A 380 30.77 1.57 4.05
CA LYS A 380 31.31 0.51 3.20
C LYS A 380 32.05 -0.54 4.04
N VAL A 381 32.85 -0.12 5.03
CA VAL A 381 33.59 -0.97 5.98
C VAL A 381 32.63 -1.81 6.81
N ALA A 382 31.57 -1.22 7.37
CA ALA A 382 30.55 -1.96 8.12
C ALA A 382 29.80 -2.95 7.22
N SER A 383 29.35 -2.53 6.03
CA SER A 383 28.58 -3.38 5.10
C SER A 383 29.40 -4.56 4.58
N VAL A 384 30.62 -4.32 4.09
CA VAL A 384 31.52 -5.38 3.58
C VAL A 384 32.08 -6.23 4.72
N GLY A 385 32.39 -5.62 5.87
CA GLY A 385 32.83 -6.34 7.07
C GLY A 385 31.78 -7.35 7.56
N GLN A 386 30.50 -6.95 7.63
CA GLN A 386 29.41 -7.85 8.00
C GLN A 386 29.18 -8.98 6.98
N ALA A 387 29.33 -8.70 5.68
CA ALA A 387 29.29 -9.75 4.65
C ALA A 387 30.45 -10.76 4.79
N ILE A 388 31.67 -10.29 5.04
CA ILE A 388 32.85 -11.13 5.29
C ILE A 388 32.66 -11.99 6.57
N ILE A 389 32.14 -11.39 7.65
CA ILE A 389 31.84 -12.09 8.90
C ILE A 389 30.84 -13.23 8.68
N GLN A 390 29.78 -13.00 7.91
CA GLN A 390 28.76 -14.02 7.61
C GLN A 390 29.24 -15.08 6.62
N ALA A 391 30.13 -14.73 5.69
CA ALA A 391 30.79 -15.70 4.80
C ALA A 391 31.76 -16.60 5.57
N ALA A 392 32.51 -16.06 6.53
CA ALA A 392 33.43 -16.81 7.39
C ALA A 392 32.72 -17.58 8.53
N ARG A 393 31.52 -17.15 8.92
CA ARG A 393 30.73 -17.77 10.02
C ARG A 393 29.25 -17.95 9.67
N PRO A 394 28.94 -18.75 8.64
CA PRO A 394 27.57 -18.96 8.21
C PRO A 394 26.72 -19.56 9.33
N ARG A 395 25.53 -18.98 9.55
CA ARG A 395 24.49 -19.46 10.48
C ARG A 395 24.81 -19.31 11.99
N THR A 396 25.93 -18.72 12.43
CA THR A 396 26.18 -18.49 13.88
C THR A 396 25.79 -17.11 14.39
N LEU A 397 25.73 -16.10 13.52
CA LEU A 397 25.49 -14.70 13.88
C LEU A 397 24.25 -14.14 13.14
N ILE A 398 23.68 -13.03 13.61
CA ILE A 398 22.72 -12.21 12.88
C ILE A 398 23.38 -10.85 12.67
N ALA A 399 23.64 -10.49 11.41
CA ALA A 399 24.31 -9.23 11.08
C ALA A 399 23.27 -8.09 10.95
N PRO A 400 23.41 -6.96 11.69
CA PRO A 400 22.44 -5.86 11.69
C PRO A 400 22.06 -5.36 10.30
N LEU A 401 23.04 -5.06 9.45
CA LEU A 401 22.79 -4.52 8.12
C LEU A 401 22.13 -5.55 7.19
N GLN A 402 22.49 -6.83 7.31
CA GLN A 402 21.88 -7.87 6.49
C GLN A 402 20.40 -8.06 6.83
N ILE A 403 20.02 -8.15 8.11
CA ILE A 403 18.61 -8.32 8.48
C ILE A 403 17.80 -7.04 8.20
N ALA A 404 18.38 -5.86 8.45
CA ALA A 404 17.77 -4.57 8.15
C ALA A 404 17.48 -4.40 6.64
N LEU A 405 18.46 -4.68 5.78
CA LEU A 405 18.30 -4.63 4.33
C LEU A 405 17.22 -5.60 3.86
N SER A 406 17.16 -6.78 4.47
CA SER A 406 16.18 -7.80 4.10
C SER A 406 14.75 -7.40 4.47
N VAL A 407 14.55 -6.84 5.67
CA VAL A 407 13.25 -6.32 6.10
C VAL A 407 12.85 -5.09 5.29
N GLN A 408 13.78 -4.18 4.98
CA GLN A 408 13.54 -3.05 4.09
C GLN A 408 13.09 -3.51 2.69
N MET A 409 13.82 -4.42 2.05
CA MET A 409 13.46 -4.94 0.72
C MET A 409 12.11 -5.68 0.75
N HIS A 410 11.78 -6.39 1.84
CA HIS A 410 10.46 -7.03 2.00
C HIS A 410 9.32 -6.01 2.19
N HIS A 411 9.56 -4.97 2.98
CA HIS A 411 8.61 -3.89 3.28
C HIS A 411 8.22 -3.11 2.02
N HIS A 412 9.18 -2.77 1.15
CA HIS A 412 8.91 -2.04 -0.09
C HIS A 412 8.41 -2.93 -1.24
N PHE A 413 9.00 -4.11 -1.43
CA PHE A 413 8.81 -4.90 -2.65
C PHE A 413 8.05 -6.22 -2.47
N GLY A 414 8.01 -6.79 -1.25
CA GLY A 414 7.41 -8.12 -0.99
C GLY A 414 8.09 -9.28 -1.74
N SER A 415 9.21 -9.02 -2.42
CA SER A 415 9.79 -9.94 -3.40
C SER A 415 10.72 -10.95 -2.75
N ARG A 416 10.25 -12.20 -2.66
CA ARG A 416 11.10 -13.33 -2.27
C ARG A 416 12.28 -13.52 -3.22
N PHE A 417 12.10 -13.32 -4.53
CA PHE A 417 13.18 -13.46 -5.52
C PHE A 417 14.33 -12.48 -5.25
N LEU A 418 14.01 -11.22 -4.92
CA LEU A 418 15.01 -10.20 -4.59
C LEU A 418 15.81 -10.60 -3.33
N LEU A 419 15.12 -11.12 -2.31
CA LEU A 419 15.76 -11.53 -1.06
C LEU A 419 16.60 -12.80 -1.20
N ASP A 420 16.08 -13.85 -1.84
CA ASP A 420 16.83 -15.08 -2.07
C ASP A 420 18.06 -14.82 -2.98
N ALA A 421 17.99 -13.86 -3.92
CA ALA A 421 19.13 -13.42 -4.71
C ALA A 421 20.19 -12.66 -3.88
N LEU A 422 19.79 -11.64 -3.10
CA LEU A 422 20.72 -10.87 -2.25
C LEU A 422 21.33 -11.74 -1.13
N ASN A 423 20.60 -12.74 -0.63
CA ASN A 423 21.09 -13.72 0.33
C ASN A 423 22.10 -14.69 -0.31
N THR A 424 21.85 -15.14 -1.54
CA THR A 424 22.81 -15.97 -2.31
C THR A 424 24.13 -15.22 -2.57
N LEU A 425 24.08 -13.90 -2.72
CA LEU A 425 25.26 -13.04 -2.86
C LEU A 425 25.93 -12.66 -1.51
N GLY A 426 25.37 -13.09 -0.36
CA GLY A 426 25.94 -12.79 0.96
C GLY A 426 25.70 -11.37 1.49
N PHE A 427 24.81 -10.58 0.88
CA PHE A 427 24.51 -9.20 1.30
C PHE A 427 23.23 -9.08 2.16
N ALA A 428 22.39 -10.11 2.19
CA ALA A 428 21.11 -10.12 2.90
C ALA A 428 20.88 -11.40 3.71
N SER A 429 19.98 -11.34 4.69
CA SER A 429 19.38 -12.51 5.35
C SER A 429 18.37 -13.20 4.44
N SER A 430 18.07 -14.47 4.68
CA SER A 430 17.12 -15.23 3.85
C SER A 430 15.68 -14.74 4.03
N TYR A 431 14.83 -14.96 3.02
CA TYR A 431 13.40 -14.69 3.10
C TYR A 431 12.72 -15.33 4.33
N THR A 432 13.13 -16.54 4.68
CA THR A 432 12.63 -17.27 5.86
C THR A 432 13.00 -16.61 7.19
N GLU A 433 14.16 -15.96 7.27
CA GLU A 433 14.60 -15.24 8.47
C GLU A 433 13.86 -13.89 8.59
N VAL A 434 13.56 -13.22 7.47
CA VAL A 434 12.66 -12.04 7.44
C VAL A 434 11.26 -12.39 7.92
N GLN A 435 10.64 -13.46 7.41
CA GLN A 435 9.33 -13.90 7.89
C GLN A 435 9.36 -14.22 9.38
N ARG A 436 10.46 -14.80 9.87
CA ARG A 436 10.66 -15.06 11.30
C ARG A 436 10.83 -13.78 12.12
N PHE A 437 11.50 -12.76 11.60
CA PHE A 437 11.56 -11.44 12.23
C PHE A 437 10.16 -10.83 12.32
N GLU A 438 9.45 -10.72 11.19
CA GLU A 438 8.08 -10.16 11.15
C GLU A 438 7.14 -10.88 12.13
N LEU A 439 7.19 -12.22 12.20
CA LEU A 439 6.29 -12.99 13.08
C LEU A 439 6.63 -12.84 14.57
N ASN A 440 7.91 -12.62 14.91
CA ASN A 440 8.31 -12.32 16.30
C ASN A 440 8.01 -10.88 16.70
N ALA A 441 8.20 -9.92 15.79
CA ALA A 441 7.77 -8.53 15.96
C ALA A 441 6.26 -8.46 16.24
N ALA A 442 5.46 -9.18 15.45
CA ALA A 442 4.02 -9.30 15.65
C ALA A 442 3.64 -9.93 17.01
N ALA A 443 4.32 -11.02 17.41
CA ALA A 443 4.07 -11.66 18.70
C ALA A 443 4.51 -10.80 19.90
N ALA A 444 5.53 -9.96 19.74
CA ALA A 444 5.99 -9.03 20.77
C ALA A 444 5.06 -7.81 20.97
N ALA A 445 4.09 -7.58 20.07
CA ALA A 445 3.25 -6.39 20.07
C ALA A 445 2.35 -6.23 21.31
N HIS A 446 1.98 -7.31 22.02
CA HIS A 446 1.27 -7.18 23.32
C HIS A 446 2.10 -6.43 24.37
N ASN A 447 3.43 -6.53 24.34
CA ASN A 447 4.31 -5.72 25.21
C ASN A 447 4.34 -4.23 24.81
N ARG A 448 3.50 -3.78 23.87
CA ARG A 448 3.31 -2.38 23.48
C ARG A 448 1.97 -1.81 23.95
N THR A 449 0.89 -2.58 23.87
CA THR A 449 -0.45 -2.13 24.34
C THR A 449 -0.49 -1.81 25.83
N ASP A 450 0.33 -2.49 26.64
CA ASP A 450 0.51 -2.22 28.07
C ASP A 450 1.54 -1.10 28.38
N THR A 451 2.15 -0.50 27.35
CA THR A 451 3.03 0.66 27.55
C THR A 451 2.13 1.88 27.72
N GLN A 452 1.96 2.34 28.96
CA GLN A 452 1.28 3.61 29.24
C GLN A 452 2.05 4.74 28.57
N PHE A 453 1.38 5.54 27.74
CA PHE A 453 1.95 6.78 27.23
C PHE A 453 2.16 7.78 28.40
N GLY A 454 3.23 8.56 28.35
CA GLY A 454 3.64 9.41 29.47
C GLY A 454 2.69 10.58 29.74
N ASN A 455 2.72 11.11 30.96
CA ASN A 455 1.96 12.31 31.31
C ASN A 455 2.21 13.45 30.30
N GLY A 456 1.14 13.98 29.71
CA GLY A 456 1.20 15.04 28.69
C GLY A 456 1.06 14.57 27.23
N THR A 457 1.00 13.26 26.94
CA THR A 457 0.73 12.79 25.57
C THR A 457 -0.76 12.88 25.21
N PHE A 458 -1.05 13.42 24.03
CA PHE A 458 -2.37 13.39 23.40
C PHE A 458 -2.48 12.17 22.46
N VAL A 459 -3.59 11.43 22.55
CA VAL A 459 -3.88 10.27 21.71
C VAL A 459 -5.20 10.50 20.98
N GLN A 460 -5.18 10.36 19.65
CA GLN A 460 -6.40 10.39 18.82
C GLN A 460 -6.47 9.17 17.91
N TYR A 461 -7.68 8.67 17.71
CA TYR A 461 -7.97 7.48 16.91
C TYR A 461 -8.62 7.87 15.58
N ILE A 462 -8.34 7.10 14.54
CA ILE A 462 -8.92 7.27 13.20
C ILE A 462 -9.32 5.89 12.68
N ALA A 463 -10.51 5.80 12.10
CA ALA A 463 -11.04 4.56 11.54
C ALA A 463 -11.68 4.81 10.16
N ASP A 464 -11.46 3.91 9.21
CA ASP A 464 -11.82 4.11 7.79
C ASP A 464 -11.92 2.77 7.01
N ASN A 465 -12.46 2.78 5.78
CA ASN A 465 -12.74 1.55 5.02
C ASN A 465 -11.50 0.92 4.36
N VAL A 466 -11.21 -0.34 4.71
CA VAL A 466 -10.22 -1.18 4.03
C VAL A 466 -10.94 -2.08 3.02
N ASP A 467 -10.97 -1.63 1.77
CA ASP A 467 -11.50 -2.40 0.65
C ASP A 467 -10.40 -3.05 -0.19
N HIS A 468 -10.60 -4.33 -0.55
CA HIS A 468 -9.70 -5.09 -1.44
C HIS A 468 -10.47 -5.90 -2.48
N ASN A 469 -9.89 -6.05 -3.68
CA ASN A 469 -10.38 -6.86 -4.80
C ASN A 469 -11.80 -6.55 -5.30
N LEU A 470 -12.33 -5.33 -5.08
CA LEU A 470 -13.69 -4.89 -5.48
C LEU A 470 -14.09 -5.06 -6.97
N ARG A 471 -13.19 -5.55 -7.82
CA ARG A 471 -13.39 -5.76 -9.27
C ARG A 471 -13.37 -7.24 -9.67
N THR A 472 -13.63 -8.18 -8.76
CA THR A 472 -13.88 -9.58 -9.14
C THR A 472 -15.30 -9.73 -9.72
N LEU A 473 -15.41 -10.38 -10.88
CA LEU A 473 -16.66 -10.51 -11.66
C LEU A 473 -17.80 -11.23 -10.92
N ASN A 474 -17.49 -11.92 -9.81
CA ASN A 474 -18.42 -12.67 -8.98
C ASN A 474 -18.47 -12.18 -7.51
N GLY A 475 -17.76 -11.09 -7.17
CA GLY A 475 -17.67 -10.57 -5.80
C GLY A 475 -16.98 -11.50 -4.79
N HIS A 476 -16.39 -12.62 -5.21
CA HIS A 476 -15.61 -13.49 -4.32
C HIS A 476 -14.16 -13.03 -4.22
N GLY A 477 -13.51 -13.31 -3.09
CA GLY A 477 -12.13 -12.88 -2.82
C GLY A 477 -11.97 -11.38 -2.56
N THR A 478 -13.07 -10.66 -2.34
CA THR A 478 -13.06 -9.30 -1.78
C THR A 478 -12.79 -9.35 -0.27
N PHE A 479 -12.35 -8.23 0.28
CA PHE A 479 -12.35 -7.96 1.72
C PHE A 479 -12.89 -6.56 1.94
N HIS A 480 -13.77 -6.42 2.93
CA HIS A 480 -14.43 -5.19 3.34
C HIS A 480 -14.33 -5.13 4.87
N GLY A 481 -13.35 -4.39 5.39
CA GLY A 481 -13.08 -4.33 6.83
C GLY A 481 -12.82 -2.92 7.33
N MET A 482 -12.97 -2.70 8.64
CA MET A 482 -12.59 -1.43 9.26
C MET A 482 -11.07 -1.42 9.52
N GLY A 483 -10.37 -0.48 8.91
CA GLY A 483 -8.99 -0.14 9.25
C GLY A 483 -8.95 0.89 10.36
N MET A 484 -7.97 0.78 11.25
CA MET A 484 -7.85 1.67 12.41
C MET A 484 -6.40 2.04 12.68
N ILE A 485 -6.16 3.28 13.09
CA ILE A 485 -4.88 3.76 13.60
C ILE A 485 -5.09 4.60 14.88
N ALA A 486 -4.04 4.68 15.69
CA ALA A 486 -3.89 5.70 16.72
C ALA A 486 -2.71 6.62 16.35
N ALA A 487 -2.85 7.91 16.63
CA ALA A 487 -1.78 8.89 16.52
C ALA A 487 -1.50 9.49 17.90
N VAL A 488 -0.24 9.44 18.31
CA VAL A 488 0.25 9.87 19.62
C VAL A 488 1.18 11.06 19.44
N THR A 489 0.95 12.14 20.18
CA THR A 489 1.71 13.39 20.09
C THR A 489 2.00 13.94 21.50
N PRO A 490 3.25 14.30 21.85
CA PRO A 490 4.48 14.12 21.07
C PRO A 490 4.78 12.66 20.72
N GLY A 491 5.54 12.43 19.65
CA GLY A 491 5.90 11.11 19.16
C GLY A 491 6.87 10.37 20.07
N PHE A 492 6.76 9.04 20.10
CA PHE A 492 7.59 8.13 20.90
C PHE A 492 8.38 7.16 20.00
N ARG A 493 9.52 6.67 20.52
CA ARG A 493 10.33 5.57 19.95
C ARG A 493 10.07 4.25 20.71
N LEU A 494 10.37 3.11 20.09
CA LEU A 494 10.11 1.77 20.63
C LEU A 494 11.41 0.98 20.83
N ASP A 495 12.28 1.44 21.73
CA ASP A 495 13.54 0.78 22.12
C ASP A 495 13.30 -0.54 22.91
N LYS A 496 12.68 -1.53 22.25
CA LYS A 496 12.45 -2.90 22.74
C LYS A 496 12.86 -3.90 21.66
N ALA A 497 14.08 -4.42 21.78
CA ALA A 497 14.65 -5.35 20.81
C ALA A 497 13.83 -6.66 20.68
N VAL A 498 13.61 -7.11 19.44
CA VAL A 498 12.68 -8.20 19.11
C VAL A 498 13.26 -9.57 19.53
N PRO A 499 12.60 -10.34 20.42
CA PRO A 499 13.10 -11.66 20.82
C PRO A 499 12.96 -12.67 19.66
N ARG A 500 13.91 -13.60 19.53
CA ARG A 500 13.95 -14.56 18.42
C ARG A 500 13.37 -15.93 18.80
N LEU A 501 12.07 -15.94 19.03
CA LEU A 501 11.29 -17.13 19.35
C LEU A 501 10.77 -17.82 18.07
N SER A 502 9.80 -18.72 18.24
CA SER A 502 9.09 -19.42 17.16
C SER A 502 7.58 -19.40 17.39
N PRO A 503 6.95 -18.20 17.50
CA PRO A 503 5.51 -18.08 17.73
C PRO A 503 4.71 -18.65 16.56
N THR A 504 3.47 -19.06 16.80
CA THR A 504 2.56 -19.51 15.74
C THR A 504 1.74 -18.37 15.15
N LEU A 505 1.32 -18.51 13.88
CA LEU A 505 0.39 -17.56 13.26
C LEU A 505 -0.93 -17.48 14.02
N LYS A 506 -1.34 -18.55 14.72
CA LYS A 506 -2.56 -18.55 15.54
C LYS A 506 -2.39 -17.64 16.77
N GLU A 507 -1.29 -17.75 17.52
CA GLU A 507 -1.01 -16.83 18.63
C GLU A 507 -1.12 -15.38 18.16
N VAL A 508 -0.42 -15.04 17.07
CA VAL A 508 -0.46 -13.70 16.45
C VAL A 508 -1.88 -13.27 16.04
N SER A 509 -2.71 -14.19 15.55
CA SER A 509 -4.12 -13.94 15.21
C SER A 509 -4.96 -13.65 16.47
N ASP A 510 -4.79 -14.46 17.52
CA ASP A 510 -5.49 -14.30 18.80
C ASP A 510 -5.09 -12.96 19.48
N LEU A 511 -3.86 -12.45 19.29
CA LEU A 511 -3.43 -11.12 19.78
C LEU A 511 -4.16 -9.95 19.08
N ALA A 512 -4.51 -10.12 17.80
CA ALA A 512 -5.15 -9.11 16.96
C ALA A 512 -6.69 -9.15 17.03
N LYS A 513 -7.26 -10.03 17.86
CA LYS A 513 -8.69 -10.34 17.82
C LYS A 513 -9.55 -9.27 18.49
N ILE A 514 -10.43 -8.63 17.73
CA ILE A 514 -11.45 -7.72 18.25
C ILE A 514 -12.73 -8.51 18.55
N ASN A 515 -13.28 -8.32 19.75
CA ASN A 515 -14.59 -8.86 20.12
C ASN A 515 -15.69 -8.05 19.42
N ILE A 516 -16.53 -8.72 18.64
CA ILE A 516 -17.66 -8.09 17.93
C ILE A 516 -18.82 -7.85 18.90
N GLU A 517 -19.26 -6.61 18.99
CA GLU A 517 -20.33 -6.16 19.89
C GLU A 517 -21.56 -5.76 19.08
N TYR A 518 -22.48 -6.71 18.95
CA TYR A 518 -23.74 -6.61 18.18
C TYR A 518 -24.57 -5.39 18.58
N TYR A 519 -24.69 -4.43 17.66
CA TYR A 519 -25.54 -3.27 17.87
C TYR A 519 -27.02 -3.69 17.84
N LYS A 520 -27.79 -3.22 18.81
CA LYS A 520 -29.24 -3.39 18.87
C LYS A 520 -29.86 -2.02 19.13
N MET A 521 -30.51 -1.48 18.10
CA MET A 521 -31.22 -0.20 18.16
C MET A 521 -32.29 -0.25 19.27
N GLN A 522 -32.13 0.59 20.28
CA GLN A 522 -32.93 0.58 21.51
C GLN A 522 -34.25 1.33 21.29
N SER A 523 -34.20 2.46 20.57
CA SER A 523 -35.38 3.23 20.20
C SER A 523 -35.87 2.94 18.77
N LYS A 524 -37.19 2.93 18.54
CA LYS A 524 -37.81 2.89 17.19
C LYS A 524 -38.11 4.27 16.63
N GLN A 525 -37.82 5.33 17.36
CA GLN A 525 -38.03 6.71 16.92
C GLN A 525 -36.87 7.16 16.03
N SER A 526 -37.17 7.93 14.99
CA SER A 526 -36.13 8.60 14.21
C SER A 526 -35.45 9.65 15.09
N LEU A 527 -34.20 9.39 15.49
CA LEU A 527 -33.35 10.36 16.20
C LEU A 527 -33.12 11.59 15.32
N GLN A 528 -34.00 12.59 15.42
CA GLN A 528 -33.81 13.87 14.76
C GLN A 528 -32.63 14.58 15.44
N ALA A 529 -31.68 15.06 14.63
CA ALA A 529 -30.63 15.92 15.15
C ALA A 529 -31.24 17.30 15.45
N GLU A 530 -31.35 17.65 16.73
CA GLU A 530 -31.62 19.03 17.13
C GLU A 530 -30.48 19.92 16.61
N PHE A 531 -30.84 20.99 15.88
CA PHE A 531 -29.90 21.95 15.33
C PHE A 531 -30.05 23.27 16.09
N ALA A 532 -29.18 23.51 17.07
CA ALA A 532 -29.17 24.79 17.78
C ALA A 532 -29.00 25.96 16.80
N THR A 533 -29.51 27.13 17.18
CA THR A 533 -29.21 28.40 16.50
C THR A 533 -27.71 28.65 16.63
N MET A 534 -27.02 28.82 15.50
CA MET A 534 -25.60 29.19 15.52
C MET A 534 -25.50 30.68 15.83
N ASN A 535 -24.92 31.03 16.98
CA ASN A 535 -24.57 32.41 17.26
C ASN A 535 -23.44 32.84 16.30
N TYR A 536 -23.69 33.90 15.53
CA TYR A 536 -22.66 34.57 14.76
C TYR A 536 -21.94 35.59 15.66
N GLU A 537 -21.29 35.06 16.71
CA GLU A 537 -20.27 35.79 17.45
C GLU A 537 -19.12 36.19 16.51
N PRO A 538 -18.41 37.30 16.79
CA PRO A 538 -17.45 37.91 15.88
C PRO A 538 -16.47 36.87 15.34
N ASN A 539 -16.32 36.87 14.01
CA ASN A 539 -15.50 35.88 13.33
C ASN A 539 -14.05 35.97 13.80
N MET A 540 -13.44 34.83 14.10
CA MET A 540 -12.01 34.74 14.33
C MET A 540 -11.27 35.22 13.06
N ILE A 541 -10.47 36.28 13.20
CA ILE A 541 -9.74 36.91 12.10
C ILE A 541 -8.41 36.17 11.93
N ASP A 542 -8.15 35.66 10.73
CA ASP A 542 -6.83 35.18 10.34
C ASP A 542 -5.86 36.36 10.25
N THR A 543 -5.00 36.51 11.26
CA THR A 543 -4.01 37.60 11.34
C THR A 543 -3.00 37.59 10.19
N THR A 544 -2.90 36.49 9.43
CA THR A 544 -1.95 36.30 8.33
C THR A 544 -2.60 36.36 6.94
N TRP A 545 -3.85 36.86 6.83
CA TRP A 545 -4.54 37.03 5.54
C TRP A 545 -3.73 37.89 4.54
N LYS A 546 -2.93 38.83 5.05
CA LYS A 546 -2.03 39.67 4.25
C LYS A 546 -0.96 38.89 3.50
N LEU A 547 -0.47 37.76 4.03
CA LEU A 547 0.44 36.87 3.30
C LEU A 547 -0.25 36.20 2.11
N ASP A 548 -1.56 35.91 2.22
CA ASP A 548 -2.33 35.36 1.10
C ASP A 548 -2.43 36.41 -0.01
N LEU A 549 -2.75 37.67 0.33
CA LEU A 549 -2.76 38.79 -0.61
C LEU A 549 -1.38 39.00 -1.25
N LEU A 550 -0.32 39.12 -0.44
CA LEU A 550 1.07 39.29 -0.88
C LEU A 550 1.45 38.23 -1.92
N SER A 551 1.08 36.96 -1.69
CA SER A 551 1.33 35.87 -2.64
C SER A 551 0.61 35.98 -3.99
N LYS A 552 -0.49 36.74 -4.06
CA LYS A 552 -1.23 37.00 -5.31
C LYS A 552 -0.69 38.25 -6.03
N VAL A 553 -0.48 39.35 -5.31
CA VAL A 553 -0.21 40.67 -5.92
C VAL A 553 1.19 40.83 -6.50
N CYS A 554 2.15 40.04 -6.03
CA CYS A 554 3.53 40.04 -6.52
C CYS A 554 3.72 39.31 -7.88
N TRP A 555 2.77 38.45 -8.28
CA TRP A 555 2.94 37.60 -9.46
C TRP A 555 3.05 38.36 -10.82
N PRO A 556 2.27 39.43 -11.08
CA PRO A 556 2.37 40.20 -12.33
C PRO A 556 3.77 40.78 -12.58
N LEU A 557 4.48 41.15 -11.51
CA LEU A 557 5.85 41.65 -11.57
C LEU A 557 6.86 40.49 -11.72
N THR A 558 6.79 39.50 -10.83
CA THR A 558 7.76 38.38 -10.81
C THR A 558 7.04 37.02 -10.88
N CYS A 559 6.99 36.41 -12.07
CA CYS A 559 6.23 35.17 -12.25
C CYS A 559 6.87 33.91 -11.61
N ASN A 560 8.20 33.86 -11.44
CA ASN A 560 8.95 32.66 -11.02
C ASN A 560 9.02 32.48 -9.47
N ARG A 561 7.98 32.94 -8.78
CA ARG A 561 7.81 32.86 -7.32
C ARG A 561 7.49 31.43 -6.86
N PRO A 562 7.75 31.05 -5.59
CA PRO A 562 7.31 29.76 -5.03
C PRO A 562 5.77 29.65 -4.99
N SER A 563 5.22 28.43 -4.98
CA SER A 563 3.77 28.26 -4.75
C SER A 563 3.37 28.83 -3.39
N TRP A 564 2.10 29.22 -3.21
CA TRP A 564 1.57 29.68 -1.91
C TRP A 564 1.93 28.73 -0.76
N SER A 565 1.74 27.42 -0.95
CA SER A 565 2.09 26.41 0.06
C SER A 565 3.59 26.35 0.36
N ALA A 566 4.45 26.69 -0.62
CA ALA A 566 5.90 26.75 -0.47
C ALA A 566 6.38 28.07 0.17
N ILE A 567 5.71 29.19 -0.08
CA ILE A 567 5.90 30.45 0.65
C ILE A 567 5.55 30.20 2.12
N MET A 568 4.33 29.72 2.40
CA MET A 568 3.88 29.44 3.76
C MET A 568 4.78 28.44 4.51
N HIS A 569 5.19 27.34 3.87
CA HIS A 569 6.17 26.41 4.46
C HIS A 569 7.53 27.06 4.78
N LYS A 570 7.91 28.15 4.09
CA LYS A 570 9.19 28.83 4.33
C LYS A 570 9.11 29.92 5.40
N VAL A 571 7.98 30.63 5.48
CA VAL A 571 7.85 31.86 6.29
C VAL A 571 7.02 31.68 7.56
N MET A 572 6.12 30.69 7.62
CA MET A 572 5.28 30.45 8.80
C MET A 572 6.05 29.65 9.85
N ASP A 573 6.23 30.25 11.03
CA ASP A 573 6.78 29.61 12.22
C ASP A 573 5.87 29.84 13.44
N GLY A 574 6.17 29.18 14.56
CA GLY A 574 5.42 29.30 15.82
C GLY A 574 5.45 28.00 16.64
N ASP A 575 4.87 28.02 17.83
CA ASP A 575 4.81 26.83 18.70
C ASP A 575 3.93 25.71 18.12
N TYR A 576 4.38 24.45 18.26
CA TYR A 576 3.60 23.27 17.90
C TYR A 576 3.96 22.03 18.76
N PRO A 577 3.05 21.04 18.89
CA PRO A 577 3.28 19.83 19.71
C PRO A 577 4.37 18.84 19.26
N GLY A 578 5.24 19.24 18.33
CA GLY A 578 6.17 18.34 17.66
C GLY A 578 5.51 17.31 16.72
N LYS A 579 6.34 16.41 16.21
CA LYS A 579 6.02 15.27 15.35
C LYS A 579 5.28 14.17 16.12
N SER A 580 4.27 13.58 15.48
CA SER A 580 3.46 12.47 16.01
C SER A 580 4.03 11.10 15.63
N SER A 581 3.78 10.08 16.46
CA SER A 581 3.96 8.65 16.12
C SER A 581 2.61 8.03 15.75
N VAL A 582 2.57 7.22 14.69
CA VAL A 582 1.35 6.54 14.21
C VAL A 582 1.46 5.04 14.46
N VAL A 583 0.44 4.46 15.09
CA VAL A 583 0.34 3.04 15.44
C VAL A 583 -0.82 2.41 14.68
N PHE A 584 -0.58 1.28 14.01
CA PHE A 584 -1.65 0.50 13.39
C PHE A 584 -2.39 -0.33 14.44
N LEU A 585 -3.72 -0.33 14.37
CA LEU A 585 -4.58 -1.12 15.24
C LEU A 585 -5.18 -2.29 14.45
N PRO A 586 -5.65 -3.36 15.12
CA PRO A 586 -6.20 -4.52 14.41
C PRO A 586 -7.45 -4.16 13.59
N MET A 587 -7.65 -4.86 12.47
CA MET A 587 -8.80 -4.65 11.58
C MET A 587 -10.01 -5.46 12.02
N ILE A 588 -11.20 -4.89 11.86
CA ILE A 588 -12.47 -5.64 12.00
C ILE A 588 -12.82 -6.25 10.64
N ASP A 589 -12.98 -7.57 10.57
CA ASP A 589 -13.34 -8.33 9.35
C ASP A 589 -14.86 -8.28 9.12
N MET A 590 -15.39 -7.07 8.88
CA MET A 590 -16.80 -6.85 8.64
C MET A 590 -17.01 -5.50 7.94
N ASN A 591 -18.06 -5.42 7.11
CA ASN A 591 -18.38 -4.23 6.33
C ASN A 591 -18.41 -2.95 7.22
N PRO A 592 -17.56 -1.95 6.96
CA PRO A 592 -17.50 -0.71 7.75
C PRO A 592 -18.84 0.03 7.89
N SER A 593 -19.73 -0.12 6.91
CA SER A 593 -21.04 0.51 6.92
C SER A 593 -22.09 -0.20 7.78
N ASP A 594 -21.79 -1.36 8.35
CA ASP A 594 -22.64 -2.05 9.33
C ASP A 594 -22.57 -1.33 10.69
N LEU A 595 -23.74 -1.07 11.31
CA LEU A 595 -23.82 -0.43 12.63
C LEU A 595 -23.11 -1.24 13.72
N THR A 596 -23.06 -2.57 13.59
CA THR A 596 -22.29 -3.45 14.48
C THR A 596 -20.78 -3.27 14.29
N CYS A 597 -20.30 -2.97 13.08
CA CYS A 597 -18.87 -2.71 12.84
C CYS A 597 -18.47 -1.40 13.54
N ILE A 598 -19.29 -0.37 13.40
CA ILE A 598 -19.10 0.94 14.02
C ILE A 598 -19.23 0.84 15.55
N ASN A 599 -20.22 0.11 16.07
CA ASN A 599 -20.36 -0.13 17.52
C ASN A 599 -19.17 -0.92 18.11
N SER A 600 -18.68 -1.94 17.39
CA SER A 600 -17.48 -2.68 17.80
C SER A 600 -16.22 -1.80 17.77
N THR A 601 -16.10 -0.91 16.78
CA THR A 601 -15.04 0.10 16.67
C THR A 601 -15.06 1.05 17.87
N LEU A 602 -16.23 1.60 18.20
CA LEU A 602 -16.43 2.50 19.34
C LEU A 602 -16.07 1.83 20.67
N ASN A 603 -16.54 0.60 20.92
CA ASN A 603 -16.25 -0.13 22.15
C ASN A 603 -14.80 -0.61 22.24
N PHE A 604 -14.14 -0.94 21.12
CA PHE A 604 -12.71 -1.23 21.09
C PHE A 604 -11.88 0.02 21.46
N ILE A 605 -12.17 1.16 20.84
CA ILE A 605 -11.45 2.42 21.08
C ILE A 605 -11.69 2.93 22.50
N GLY A 606 -12.91 2.83 23.03
CA GLY A 606 -13.21 3.16 24.44
C GLY A 606 -12.39 2.32 25.44
N LYS A 607 -12.11 1.05 25.12
CA LYS A 607 -11.25 0.18 25.95
C LYS A 607 -9.77 0.53 25.82
N GLN A 608 -9.29 0.84 24.61
CA GLN A 608 -7.91 1.29 24.37
C GLN A 608 -7.63 2.62 25.10
N ALA A 609 -8.51 3.61 24.94
CA ALA A 609 -8.37 4.91 25.58
C ALA A 609 -8.40 4.78 27.12
N LYS A 610 -9.28 3.94 27.67
CA LYS A 610 -9.33 3.63 29.11
C LYS A 610 -8.05 2.93 29.62
N ALA A 611 -7.43 2.04 28.83
CA ALA A 611 -6.16 1.41 29.20
C ALA A 611 -4.98 2.41 29.19
N GLN A 612 -5.08 3.45 28.36
CA GLN A 612 -4.10 4.53 28.20
C GLN A 612 -4.46 5.81 29.00
N HIS A 613 -5.44 5.73 29.90
CA HIS A 613 -5.93 6.83 30.75
C HIS A 613 -6.29 8.14 30.00
N CYS A 614 -6.71 8.04 28.74
CA CYS A 614 -7.03 9.19 27.90
C CYS A 614 -8.51 9.21 27.47
N VAL A 615 -8.99 10.36 26.98
CA VAL A 615 -10.35 10.50 26.44
C VAL A 615 -10.41 9.86 25.03
N PRO A 616 -11.40 9.01 24.72
CA PRO A 616 -11.52 8.41 23.39
C PRO A 616 -11.97 9.42 22.33
N ILE A 617 -11.02 9.99 21.59
CA ILE A 617 -11.26 10.90 20.46
C ILE A 617 -11.16 10.11 19.16
N LEU A 618 -12.21 10.08 18.33
CA LEU A 618 -12.28 9.28 17.10
C LEU A 618 -12.70 10.12 15.88
N THR A 619 -11.86 10.09 14.84
CA THR A 619 -12.16 10.71 13.53
C THR A 619 -12.69 9.67 12.54
N PHE A 620 -13.76 10.03 11.83
CA PHE A 620 -14.40 9.23 10.77
C PHE A 620 -14.67 10.09 9.53
N ASP A 621 -14.87 9.46 8.36
CA ASP A 621 -15.52 10.10 7.21
C ASP A 621 -16.95 10.55 7.56
N GLN A 622 -17.60 11.34 6.69
CA GLN A 622 -18.96 11.82 6.94
C GLN A 622 -19.97 10.68 7.15
N THR A 623 -19.85 9.60 6.39
CA THR A 623 -20.83 8.50 6.35
C THR A 623 -20.78 7.64 7.62
N LEU A 624 -19.59 7.36 8.13
CA LEU A 624 -19.35 6.63 9.37
C LEU A 624 -19.55 7.55 10.60
N TYR A 625 -19.13 8.83 10.53
CA TYR A 625 -19.36 9.83 11.59
C TYR A 625 -20.86 9.95 11.92
N TRP A 626 -21.72 10.08 10.91
CA TRP A 626 -23.17 10.20 11.13
C TRP A 626 -23.76 8.94 11.78
N LYS A 627 -23.32 7.75 11.37
CA LYS A 627 -23.75 6.47 11.96
C LYS A 627 -23.26 6.32 13.41
N ALA A 628 -21.99 6.62 13.68
CA ALA A 628 -21.40 6.61 15.01
C ALA A 628 -22.10 7.61 15.96
N MET A 629 -22.43 8.81 15.48
CA MET A 629 -23.20 9.80 16.23
C MET A 629 -24.59 9.28 16.62
N ASN A 630 -25.29 8.59 15.70
CA ASN A 630 -26.60 8.00 16.01
C ASN A 630 -26.51 6.87 17.05
N ILE A 631 -25.49 6.01 16.97
CA ILE A 631 -25.21 4.97 17.98
C ILE A 631 -24.97 5.62 19.35
N ILE A 632 -24.05 6.60 19.44
CA ILE A 632 -23.76 7.31 20.69
C ILE A 632 -24.99 8.06 21.23
N LYS A 633 -25.93 8.50 20.37
CA LYS A 633 -27.19 9.12 20.81
C LYS A 633 -28.19 8.11 21.39
N ASP A 634 -28.41 6.96 20.73
CA ASP A 634 -29.36 5.90 21.14
C ASP A 634 -28.94 5.20 22.46
N GLU A 635 -27.63 5.18 22.76
CA GLU A 635 -27.10 4.65 24.02
C GLU A 635 -27.64 5.36 25.28
N PRO A 636 -27.73 4.70 26.44
CA PRO A 636 -28.15 5.32 27.70
C PRO A 636 -27.09 6.28 28.26
N LEU A 637 -27.52 7.21 29.14
CA LEU A 637 -26.67 8.27 29.72
C LEU A 637 -25.46 7.75 30.53
N ASN A 638 -25.52 6.52 31.05
CA ASN A 638 -24.44 5.87 31.79
C ASN A 638 -23.54 4.98 30.92
N SER A 639 -23.75 4.93 29.59
CA SER A 639 -22.91 4.16 28.69
C SER A 639 -21.51 4.77 28.58
N PRO A 640 -20.42 3.97 28.60
CA PRO A 640 -19.08 4.49 28.35
C PRO A 640 -18.95 5.16 26.98
N LEU A 641 -19.80 4.82 26.00
CA LEU A 641 -19.79 5.44 24.68
C LEU A 641 -20.17 6.92 24.68
N LYS A 642 -20.84 7.42 25.74
CA LYS A 642 -21.12 8.86 25.90
C LYS A 642 -19.85 9.70 26.11
N SER A 643 -18.72 9.08 26.47
CA SER A 643 -17.41 9.76 26.60
C SER A 643 -16.62 9.86 25.28
N VAL A 644 -17.13 9.29 24.18
CA VAL A 644 -16.43 9.30 22.89
C VAL A 644 -16.64 10.62 22.16
N ILE A 645 -15.56 11.37 21.96
CA ILE A 645 -15.56 12.61 21.17
C ILE A 645 -15.39 12.25 19.70
N LEU A 646 -16.45 12.38 18.91
CA LEU A 646 -16.39 12.19 17.47
C LEU A 646 -15.91 13.45 16.76
N ARG A 647 -15.00 13.27 15.79
CA ARG A 647 -14.56 14.29 14.83
C ARG A 647 -15.00 13.90 13.41
N LEU A 648 -15.44 14.90 12.65
CA LEU A 648 -15.64 14.79 11.22
C LEU A 648 -14.27 14.89 10.51
N GLY A 649 -14.04 14.04 9.50
CA GLY A 649 -12.81 14.06 8.70
C GLY A 649 -12.60 15.38 7.96
N GLY A 650 -11.47 16.05 8.24
CA GLY A 650 -11.15 17.36 7.70
C GLY A 650 -10.78 17.30 6.20
N PHE A 651 -10.08 16.26 5.79
CA PHE A 651 -9.70 16.06 4.39
C PHE A 651 -10.90 15.70 3.52
N HIS A 652 -11.81 14.85 4.01
CA HIS A 652 -13.07 14.56 3.31
C HIS A 652 -14.01 15.79 3.26
N LEU A 653 -13.95 16.69 4.25
CA LEU A 653 -14.64 17.98 4.20
C LEU A 653 -14.00 18.92 3.16
N GLU A 654 -12.67 19.00 3.06
CA GLU A 654 -11.95 19.75 2.02
C GLU A 654 -12.36 19.28 0.61
N MET A 655 -12.35 17.96 0.38
CA MET A 655 -12.82 17.34 -0.86
C MET A 655 -14.28 17.67 -1.16
N SER A 656 -15.14 17.67 -0.14
CA SER A 656 -16.56 18.03 -0.27
C SER A 656 -16.74 19.50 -0.63
N PHE A 657 -15.99 20.41 -0.02
CA PHE A 657 -16.04 21.85 -0.30
C PHE A 657 -15.53 22.17 -1.73
N VAL A 658 -14.44 21.55 -2.16
CA VAL A 658 -13.93 21.69 -3.55
C VAL A 658 -14.90 21.08 -4.57
N GLY A 659 -15.59 19.98 -4.23
CA GLY A 659 -16.73 19.49 -5.02
C GLY A 659 -17.87 20.51 -5.13
N GLY A 660 -18.19 21.19 -4.02
CA GLY A 660 -19.19 22.25 -3.99
C GLY A 660 -18.81 23.46 -4.86
N ILE A 661 -17.54 23.89 -4.84
CA ILE A 661 -17.01 24.92 -5.75
C ILE A 661 -17.19 24.49 -7.22
N GLY A 662 -16.83 23.25 -7.54
CA GLY A 662 -16.96 22.70 -8.90
C GLY A 662 -18.41 22.65 -9.41
N HIS A 663 -19.39 22.42 -8.52
CA HIS A 663 -20.81 22.42 -8.87
C HIS A 663 -21.44 23.82 -8.94
N LEU A 664 -21.07 24.75 -8.05
CA LEU A 664 -21.55 26.14 -8.12
C LEU A 664 -21.00 26.89 -9.34
N MET A 665 -19.80 26.53 -9.80
CA MET A 665 -19.19 27.06 -11.03
C MET A 665 -19.54 26.22 -12.27
N GLU A 666 -20.44 25.24 -12.19
CA GLU A 666 -20.85 24.42 -13.33
C GLU A 666 -21.50 25.30 -14.41
N GLY A 667 -21.00 25.20 -15.65
CA GLY A 667 -21.47 26.03 -16.77
C GLY A 667 -20.89 27.46 -16.82
N SER A 668 -20.05 27.89 -15.88
CA SER A 668 -19.42 29.23 -15.89
C SER A 668 -18.34 29.44 -16.97
N GLY A 669 -17.75 28.36 -17.50
CA GLY A 669 -16.53 28.37 -18.32
C GLY A 669 -15.27 27.92 -17.55
N ILE A 670 -15.37 27.65 -16.24
CA ILE A 670 -14.23 27.18 -15.44
C ILE A 670 -13.69 25.80 -15.90
N THR A 671 -14.54 24.93 -16.46
CA THR A 671 -14.12 23.61 -16.95
C THR A 671 -13.19 23.78 -18.14
N GLU A 672 -13.59 24.59 -19.11
CA GLU A 672 -12.81 24.87 -20.31
C GLU A 672 -11.51 25.63 -19.99
N LEU A 673 -11.55 26.56 -19.02
CA LEU A 673 -10.36 27.20 -18.46
C LEU A 673 -9.39 26.17 -17.87
N LEU A 674 -9.87 25.23 -17.04
CA LEU A 674 -9.05 24.16 -16.46
C LEU A 674 -8.51 23.19 -17.54
N GLU A 675 -9.27 22.94 -18.60
CA GLU A 675 -8.89 22.06 -19.71
C GLU A 675 -7.76 22.62 -20.59
N THR A 676 -7.42 23.92 -20.48
CA THR A 676 -6.21 24.49 -21.12
C THR A 676 -4.89 23.92 -20.57
N VAL A 677 -4.90 23.41 -19.33
CA VAL A 677 -3.71 22.91 -18.61
C VAL A 677 -3.84 21.43 -18.22
N TYR A 678 -5.06 20.94 -17.97
CA TYR A 678 -5.31 19.58 -17.48
C TYR A 678 -6.20 18.80 -18.45
N ALA A 679 -5.87 17.53 -18.72
CA ALA A 679 -6.72 16.68 -19.58
C ALA A 679 -8.16 16.54 -19.01
N PRO A 680 -9.22 16.49 -19.85
CA PRO A 680 -10.62 16.49 -19.43
C PRO A 680 -10.98 15.52 -18.28
N HIS A 681 -10.53 14.26 -18.35
CA HIS A 681 -10.76 13.28 -17.28
C HIS A 681 -10.11 13.65 -15.94
N ALA A 682 -9.03 14.43 -15.94
CA ALA A 682 -8.45 14.99 -14.72
C ALA A 682 -9.31 16.14 -14.18
N VAL A 683 -9.83 17.01 -15.06
CA VAL A 683 -10.73 18.11 -14.70
C VAL A 683 -12.03 17.58 -14.09
N THR A 684 -12.65 16.54 -14.66
CA THR A 684 -13.83 15.88 -14.06
C THR A 684 -13.58 15.39 -12.63
N HIS A 685 -12.37 14.91 -12.33
CA HIS A 685 -12.00 14.51 -10.97
C HIS A 685 -11.61 15.69 -10.06
N MET A 686 -11.21 16.82 -10.62
CA MET A 686 -10.91 18.04 -9.87
C MET A 686 -12.21 18.76 -9.45
N THR A 687 -13.13 18.99 -10.39
CA THR A 687 -14.44 19.61 -10.10
C THR A 687 -15.32 18.72 -9.23
N SER A 688 -15.16 17.39 -9.24
CA SER A 688 -15.83 16.50 -8.28
C SER A 688 -15.07 16.32 -6.95
N GLY A 689 -14.08 17.16 -6.62
CA GLY A 689 -13.30 17.11 -5.37
C GLY A 689 -12.36 15.91 -5.19
N LYS A 690 -12.33 14.95 -6.12
CA LYS A 690 -11.60 13.67 -6.00
C LYS A 690 -10.09 13.78 -6.26
N ALA A 691 -9.66 14.79 -7.02
CA ALA A 691 -8.26 15.05 -7.35
C ALA A 691 -7.72 16.29 -6.61
N ILE A 692 -8.03 16.39 -5.32
CA ILE A 692 -7.84 17.56 -4.46
C ILE A 692 -6.50 18.29 -4.64
N ALA A 693 -5.36 17.60 -4.58
CA ALA A 693 -4.04 18.22 -4.74
C ALA A 693 -3.76 18.83 -6.14
N ARG A 694 -4.54 18.49 -7.17
CA ARG A 694 -4.54 19.19 -8.47
C ARG A 694 -5.55 20.34 -8.48
N ALA A 695 -6.72 20.12 -7.90
CA ALA A 695 -7.78 21.12 -7.79
C ALA A 695 -7.31 22.35 -7.00
N VAL A 696 -6.78 22.17 -5.79
CA VAL A 696 -6.21 23.23 -4.94
C VAL A 696 -5.18 24.06 -5.70
N ARG A 697 -4.20 23.42 -6.35
CA ARG A 697 -3.22 24.10 -7.20
C ARG A 697 -3.90 24.92 -8.30
N ALA A 698 -4.79 24.30 -9.07
CA ALA A 698 -5.43 24.96 -10.20
C ALA A 698 -6.27 26.17 -9.75
N HIS A 699 -7.05 26.01 -8.69
CA HIS A 699 -7.87 27.08 -8.13
C HIS A 699 -7.03 28.25 -7.61
N PHE A 700 -5.89 27.98 -6.96
CA PHE A 700 -4.97 29.04 -6.51
C PHE A 700 -4.30 29.78 -7.68
N LEU A 701 -3.93 29.09 -8.76
CA LEU A 701 -3.39 29.75 -9.96
C LEU A 701 -4.46 30.59 -10.67
N ILE A 702 -5.71 30.11 -10.76
CA ILE A 702 -6.83 30.87 -11.33
C ILE A 702 -7.16 32.10 -10.47
N ASP A 703 -7.20 31.97 -9.15
CA ASP A 703 -7.40 33.08 -8.19
C ASP A 703 -6.30 34.15 -8.32
N THR A 704 -5.03 33.75 -8.47
CA THR A 704 -3.93 34.68 -8.77
C THR A 704 -4.05 35.31 -10.17
N ALA A 705 -4.50 34.58 -11.19
CA ALA A 705 -4.73 35.12 -12.54
C ALA A 705 -5.88 36.15 -12.58
N LEU A 706 -6.99 35.87 -11.90
CA LEU A 706 -8.09 36.82 -11.70
C LEU A 706 -7.63 38.07 -10.95
N THR A 707 -6.86 37.89 -9.86
CA THR A 707 -6.24 39.01 -9.12
C THR A 707 -5.33 39.84 -10.03
N SER A 708 -4.57 39.20 -10.93
CA SER A 708 -3.69 39.89 -11.89
C SER A 708 -4.46 40.79 -12.85
N ILE A 709 -5.64 40.37 -13.33
CA ILE A 709 -6.52 41.19 -14.19
C ILE A 709 -7.07 42.39 -13.42
N ILE A 710 -7.50 42.20 -12.17
CA ILE A 710 -7.96 43.29 -11.29
C ILE A 710 -6.84 44.31 -11.05
N LEU A 711 -5.62 43.85 -10.78
CA LEU A 711 -4.47 44.74 -10.59
C LEU A 711 -4.08 45.47 -11.87
N SER A 712 -4.13 44.83 -13.04
CA SER A 712 -3.88 45.49 -14.33
C SER A 712 -4.85 46.64 -14.58
N HIS A 713 -6.13 46.49 -14.21
CA HIS A 713 -7.12 47.56 -14.31
C HIS A 713 -6.87 48.69 -13.29
N ILE A 714 -6.51 48.37 -12.03
CA ILE A 714 -6.30 49.38 -10.98
C ILE A 714 -4.98 50.16 -11.15
N TYR A 715 -3.93 49.49 -11.63
CA TYR A 715 -2.55 49.99 -11.63
C TYR A 715 -1.94 50.18 -13.02
N GLY A 716 -2.68 49.91 -14.11
CA GLY A 716 -2.20 50.03 -15.49
C GLY A 716 -1.11 49.03 -15.89
N ILE A 717 -0.84 48.00 -15.07
CA ILE A 717 0.25 47.04 -15.31
C ILE A 717 0.03 46.27 -16.62
N PRO A 718 1.02 46.22 -17.53
CA PRO A 718 0.93 45.42 -18.75
C PRO A 718 0.92 43.94 -18.41
N LEU A 719 -0.17 43.24 -18.74
CA LEU A 719 -0.23 41.79 -18.66
C LEU A 719 0.62 41.14 -19.77
N PRO A 720 1.02 39.86 -19.66
CA PRO A 720 1.91 39.18 -20.62
C PRO A 720 1.27 38.84 -21.99
N ASP A 721 0.58 39.79 -22.61
CA ASP A 721 -0.32 39.58 -23.74
C ASP A 721 0.38 39.74 -25.12
N LYS A 722 1.41 38.92 -25.34
CA LYS A 722 1.97 38.58 -26.67
C LYS A 722 2.87 37.34 -26.56
N ILE A 723 2.41 36.22 -27.11
CA ILE A 723 3.29 35.09 -27.46
C ILE A 723 3.77 35.32 -28.90
N GLU A 724 4.64 36.32 -29.06
CA GLU A 724 5.47 36.49 -30.26
C GLU A 724 6.90 36.07 -29.90
N ASN A 725 7.60 35.44 -30.85
CA ASN A 725 8.84 34.70 -30.58
C ASN A 725 10.09 35.62 -30.52
N GLU A 726 10.11 36.59 -29.62
CA GLU A 726 11.23 37.52 -29.50
C GLU A 726 12.12 37.24 -28.28
N THR A 727 13.26 36.61 -28.54
CA THR A 727 14.40 36.56 -27.62
C THR A 727 15.11 37.91 -27.61
N GLY A 728 14.58 38.88 -26.87
CA GLY A 728 15.17 40.22 -26.77
C GLY A 728 14.82 40.92 -25.47
N THR A 729 15.85 41.35 -24.73
CA THR A 729 15.71 42.34 -23.64
C THR A 729 15.59 43.73 -24.24
N ASN A 730 14.53 44.47 -23.94
CA ASN A 730 14.44 45.93 -24.06
C ASN A 730 13.32 46.46 -23.15
N ASP A 731 13.47 47.69 -22.68
CA ASP A 731 12.55 48.33 -21.73
C ASP A 731 11.21 48.72 -22.37
N ILE A 732 10.13 48.70 -21.59
CA ILE A 732 8.78 49.11 -22.03
C ILE A 732 8.33 50.31 -21.19
N ASN A 733 7.96 51.40 -21.87
CA ASN A 733 7.54 52.66 -21.25
C ASN A 733 6.02 52.63 -20.94
N PRO A 734 5.57 52.86 -19.68
CA PRO A 734 4.15 52.75 -19.29
C PRO A 734 3.19 53.76 -19.95
N ALA A 735 3.68 54.86 -20.52
CA ALA A 735 2.91 56.08 -20.77
C ALA A 735 1.73 56.03 -21.79
N ASN A 736 1.47 54.89 -22.45
CA ASN A 736 0.57 54.83 -23.62
C ASN A 736 -0.87 54.32 -23.36
N TYR A 737 -1.22 53.93 -22.13
CA TYR A 737 -2.57 53.40 -21.81
C TYR A 737 -3.17 53.97 -20.51
N ILE A 738 -3.29 55.30 -20.44
CA ILE A 738 -4.11 55.98 -19.43
C ILE A 738 -5.14 56.84 -20.17
N ASN A 739 -6.43 56.57 -19.93
CA ASN A 739 -7.53 57.43 -20.36
C ASN A 739 -8.70 57.32 -19.37
N THR A 740 -8.45 57.77 -18.14
CA THR A 740 -9.38 57.72 -17.00
C THR A 740 -9.46 59.10 -16.37
N ASP A 741 -10.49 59.87 -16.73
CA ASP A 741 -10.82 61.11 -16.04
C ASP A 741 -11.22 60.82 -14.57
N ASN A 742 -10.75 61.68 -13.65
CA ASN A 742 -10.98 61.67 -12.19
C ASN A 742 -10.19 60.63 -11.35
N THR A 743 -8.99 61.01 -10.89
CA THR A 743 -8.68 61.17 -9.45
C THR A 743 -7.27 61.76 -9.24
N ASP A 744 -7.06 62.49 -8.14
CA ASP A 744 -5.78 63.16 -7.82
C ASP A 744 -4.71 62.20 -7.26
N ILE A 745 -4.33 61.16 -8.02
CA ILE A 745 -3.29 60.19 -7.67
C ILE A 745 -2.35 60.02 -8.88
N ASN A 746 -1.03 60.16 -8.70
CA ASN A 746 -0.10 60.00 -9.82
C ASN A 746 0.05 58.51 -10.20
N ALA A 747 0.22 58.24 -11.49
CA ALA A 747 0.46 56.88 -11.99
C ALA A 747 1.81 56.29 -11.53
N GLU A 748 2.79 57.14 -11.18
CA GLU A 748 4.08 56.72 -10.65
C GLU A 748 3.94 56.15 -9.23
N ASP A 749 3.28 56.89 -8.31
CA ASP A 749 2.99 56.45 -6.93
C ASP A 749 2.26 55.09 -6.87
N LEU A 750 1.38 54.83 -7.86
CA LEU A 750 0.64 53.58 -8.01
C LEU A 750 1.53 52.38 -8.37
N SER A 751 2.50 52.56 -9.26
CA SER A 751 3.45 51.51 -9.63
C SER A 751 4.32 51.08 -8.45
N ASP A 752 4.73 52.04 -7.63
CA ASP A 752 5.65 51.80 -6.51
C ASP A 752 5.00 50.97 -5.38
N GLU A 753 3.69 51.09 -5.13
CA GLU A 753 2.95 50.24 -4.17
C GLU A 753 3.19 48.74 -4.40
N LEU A 754 3.22 48.30 -5.66
CA LEU A 754 3.37 46.88 -5.99
C LEU A 754 4.83 46.44 -6.06
N HIS A 755 5.76 47.34 -6.37
CA HIS A 755 7.20 47.06 -6.29
C HIS A 755 7.67 46.94 -4.83
N GLU A 756 7.14 47.77 -3.90
CA GLU A 756 7.38 47.59 -2.46
C GLU A 756 6.82 46.23 -1.99
N ALA A 757 5.66 45.80 -2.48
CA ALA A 757 5.09 44.49 -2.16
C ALA A 757 5.97 43.31 -2.65
N ASP A 758 6.47 43.33 -3.90
CA ASP A 758 7.36 42.26 -4.41
C ASP A 758 8.72 42.25 -3.68
N ALA A 759 9.26 43.42 -3.32
CA ALA A 759 10.44 43.55 -2.48
C ALA A 759 10.21 42.98 -1.06
N MET A 760 9.09 43.31 -0.42
CA MET A 760 8.69 42.79 0.89
C MET A 760 8.54 41.27 0.89
N LEU A 761 8.01 40.69 -0.20
CA LEU A 761 7.95 39.23 -0.37
C LEU A 761 9.34 38.61 -0.52
N ASP A 762 10.29 39.27 -1.18
CA ASP A 762 11.68 38.80 -1.24
C ASP A 762 12.43 38.93 0.09
N GLU A 763 12.23 40.00 0.87
CA GLU A 763 12.75 40.12 2.24
C GLU A 763 12.20 39.01 3.15
N LEU A 764 10.88 38.79 3.11
CA LEU A 764 10.22 37.72 3.87
C LEU A 764 10.72 36.33 3.45
N LEU A 765 10.94 36.11 2.15
CA LEU A 765 11.51 34.86 1.64
C LEU A 765 13.00 34.70 1.93
N LYS A 766 13.77 35.75 2.21
CA LYS A 766 15.16 35.64 2.69
C LYS A 766 15.23 35.40 4.21
N GLY A 767 14.24 35.92 4.94
CA GLY A 767 14.24 35.99 6.41
C GLY A 767 14.70 37.34 6.96
N ASP A 768 14.74 38.39 6.12
CA ASP A 768 15.16 39.75 6.48
C ASP A 768 14.06 40.49 7.30
N ILE A 769 12.80 40.04 7.17
CA ILE A 769 11.65 40.49 7.94
C ILE A 769 10.81 39.29 8.43
N SER A 770 10.07 39.48 9.53
CA SER A 770 9.14 38.47 10.06
C SER A 770 7.74 38.60 9.47
N VAL A 771 6.92 37.55 9.66
CA VAL A 771 5.51 37.51 9.22
C VAL A 771 4.68 38.60 9.88
N GLU A 772 4.94 38.90 11.16
CA GLU A 772 4.24 39.92 11.94
C GLU A 772 4.50 41.30 11.32
N LYS A 773 5.78 41.66 11.09
CA LYS A 773 6.16 42.93 10.46
C LYS A 773 5.55 43.10 9.06
N ALA A 774 5.48 42.03 8.26
CA ALA A 774 4.82 42.06 6.96
C ALA A 774 3.29 42.25 7.08
N CYS A 775 2.65 41.61 8.07
CA CYS A 775 1.22 41.77 8.34
C CYS A 775 0.86 43.10 9.03
N GLU A 776 1.82 43.77 9.67
CA GLU A 776 1.66 45.12 10.22
C GLU A 776 1.79 46.22 9.16
N ASN A 777 2.38 45.95 7.98
CA ASN A 777 2.52 46.97 6.93
C ASN A 777 1.13 47.39 6.36
N VAL A 778 0.87 48.69 6.39
CA VAL A 778 -0.36 49.38 5.94
C VAL A 778 -0.54 49.28 4.42
N LEU A 779 0.54 49.12 3.66
CA LEU A 779 0.52 48.94 2.19
C LEU A 779 -0.46 47.84 1.76
N LEU A 780 -0.47 46.70 2.48
CA LEU A 780 -1.34 45.58 2.16
C LEU A 780 -2.82 45.84 2.50
N ASP A 781 -3.12 46.78 3.40
CA ASP A 781 -4.49 47.27 3.62
C ASP A 781 -4.91 48.25 2.52
N GLN A 782 -4.00 49.08 2.01
CA GLN A 782 -4.23 50.02 0.91
C GLN A 782 -4.54 49.27 -0.40
N ILE A 783 -3.68 48.31 -0.78
CA ILE A 783 -3.90 47.44 -1.95
C ILE A 783 -5.23 46.67 -1.80
N LYS A 784 -5.53 46.13 -0.60
CA LYS A 784 -6.81 45.45 -0.35
C LYS A 784 -8.01 46.38 -0.51
N SER A 785 -7.93 47.60 0.00
CA SER A 785 -8.96 48.63 -0.14
C SER A 785 -9.21 49.00 -1.60
N ARG A 786 -8.15 49.17 -2.41
CA ARG A 786 -8.28 49.40 -3.87
C ARG A 786 -8.98 48.22 -4.57
N ILE A 787 -8.61 46.97 -4.24
CA ILE A 787 -9.27 45.76 -4.76
C ILE A 787 -10.75 45.68 -4.34
N ASP A 788 -11.08 46.02 -3.09
CA ASP A 788 -12.46 46.00 -2.61
C ASP A 788 -13.31 47.11 -3.25
N ASN A 789 -12.74 48.30 -3.51
CA ASN A 789 -13.40 49.35 -4.28
C ASN A 789 -13.72 48.91 -5.71
N PHE A 790 -12.81 48.17 -6.38
CA PHE A 790 -13.08 47.55 -7.68
C PHE A 790 -14.20 46.50 -7.60
N ARG A 791 -14.22 45.66 -6.55
CA ARG A 791 -15.34 44.71 -6.31
C ARG A 791 -16.67 45.43 -6.14
N VAL A 792 -16.68 46.55 -5.41
CA VAL A 792 -17.89 47.37 -5.19
C VAL A 792 -18.38 48.00 -6.50
N SER A 793 -17.49 48.62 -7.30
CA SER A 793 -17.90 49.20 -8.59
C SER A 793 -18.47 48.16 -9.56
N HIS A 794 -17.95 46.93 -9.52
CA HIS A 794 -18.41 45.83 -10.37
C HIS A 794 -19.56 44.99 -9.79
N THR A 795 -20.14 45.39 -8.63
CA THR A 795 -21.23 44.63 -7.99
C THR A 795 -22.53 44.65 -8.80
N SER A 796 -22.74 45.59 -9.73
CA SER A 796 -23.88 45.59 -10.66
C SER A 796 -23.85 44.49 -11.74
N PHE A 797 -22.75 43.75 -11.88
CA PHE A 797 -22.55 42.80 -12.97
C PHE A 797 -22.55 41.36 -12.46
N HIS A 798 -23.58 40.59 -12.83
CA HIS A 798 -23.83 39.24 -12.30
C HIS A 798 -22.68 38.26 -12.59
N THR A 799 -22.02 38.37 -13.76
CA THR A 799 -20.83 37.56 -14.06
C THR A 799 -19.67 37.90 -13.12
N SER A 800 -19.40 39.19 -12.89
CA SER A 800 -18.39 39.66 -11.93
C SER A 800 -18.68 39.15 -10.52
N GLN A 801 -19.93 39.23 -10.05
CA GLN A 801 -20.36 38.69 -8.75
C GLN A 801 -20.03 37.20 -8.59
N LEU A 802 -20.37 36.36 -9.59
CA LEU A 802 -20.06 34.93 -9.54
C LEU A 802 -18.55 34.66 -9.39
N TRP A 803 -17.72 35.38 -10.15
CA TRP A 803 -16.26 35.20 -10.11
C TRP A 803 -15.61 35.80 -8.85
N PHE A 804 -16.14 36.90 -8.28
CA PHE A 804 -15.73 37.39 -6.96
C PHE A 804 -16.10 36.41 -5.84
N GLN A 805 -17.31 35.82 -5.90
CA GLN A 805 -17.74 34.80 -4.95
C GLN A 805 -16.89 33.51 -5.07
N TYR A 806 -16.46 33.15 -6.29
CA TYR A 806 -15.47 32.10 -6.49
C TYR A 806 -14.16 32.41 -5.75
N MET A 807 -13.62 33.63 -5.87
CA MET A 807 -12.43 34.04 -5.13
C MET A 807 -12.64 33.97 -3.61
N ASP A 808 -13.81 34.39 -3.09
CA ASP A 808 -14.17 34.25 -1.67
C ASP A 808 -14.19 32.77 -1.21
N MET A 809 -14.64 31.84 -2.07
CA MET A 809 -14.56 30.40 -1.79
C MET A 809 -13.11 29.89 -1.79
N ILE A 810 -12.25 30.40 -2.68
CA ILE A 810 -10.83 30.04 -2.68
C ILE A 810 -10.11 30.58 -1.43
N ASP A 811 -10.46 31.76 -0.94
CA ASP A 811 -9.90 32.31 0.31
C ASP A 811 -10.43 31.59 1.57
N ILE A 812 -11.63 30.96 1.52
CA ILE A 812 -12.04 29.99 2.56
C ILE A 812 -11.19 28.72 2.50
N LEU A 813 -10.90 28.20 1.29
CA LEU A 813 -10.06 27.01 1.10
C LEU A 813 -8.61 27.27 1.57
N ARG A 814 -8.01 28.42 1.23
CA ARG A 814 -6.69 28.86 1.74
C ARG A 814 -6.68 28.88 3.27
N ARG A 815 -7.67 29.51 3.92
CA ARG A 815 -7.75 29.61 5.38
C ARG A 815 -7.98 28.26 6.07
N PHE A 816 -8.78 27.35 5.50
CA PHE A 816 -8.98 26.00 6.02
C PHE A 816 -7.69 25.18 5.96
N ILE A 817 -7.01 25.20 4.80
CA ILE A 817 -5.70 24.54 4.65
C ILE A 817 -4.70 25.16 5.63
N LYS A 818 -4.68 26.49 5.79
CA LYS A 818 -3.83 27.19 6.77
C LYS A 818 -4.10 26.71 8.21
N ALA A 819 -5.35 26.55 8.61
CA ALA A 819 -5.72 26.00 9.92
C ALA A 819 -5.19 24.57 10.11
N GLU A 820 -5.43 23.68 9.15
CA GLU A 820 -4.98 22.28 9.20
C GLU A 820 -3.45 22.11 9.05
N ARG A 821 -2.74 23.07 8.45
CA ARG A 821 -1.26 23.09 8.38
C ARG A 821 -0.59 23.60 9.65
N THR A 822 -1.14 24.65 10.25
CA THR A 822 -0.62 25.27 11.48
C THR A 822 -1.13 24.60 12.76
N GLY A 823 -2.26 23.90 12.70
CA GLY A 823 -2.97 23.42 13.89
C GLY A 823 -3.77 24.51 14.61
N ASN A 824 -4.18 25.59 13.92
CA ASN A 824 -5.01 26.63 14.52
C ASN A 824 -6.49 26.17 14.63
N TRP A 825 -6.91 25.78 15.83
CA TRP A 825 -8.22 25.19 16.09
C TRP A 825 -9.39 26.16 15.91
N GLU A 826 -9.18 27.43 16.23
CA GLU A 826 -10.23 28.44 16.17
C GLU A 826 -10.46 28.89 14.72
N LEU A 827 -9.38 29.00 13.92
CA LEU A 827 -9.46 29.18 12.48
C LEU A 827 -10.10 27.96 11.78
N HIS A 828 -9.84 26.74 12.25
CA HIS A 828 -10.53 25.53 11.76
C HIS A 828 -12.04 25.62 11.98
N LEU A 829 -12.49 25.85 13.23
CA LEU A 829 -13.93 25.95 13.52
C LEU A 829 -14.60 27.13 12.79
N GLN A 830 -13.91 28.27 12.64
CA GLN A 830 -14.43 29.41 11.87
C GLN A 830 -14.49 29.12 10.36
N THR A 831 -13.50 28.44 9.77
CA THR A 831 -13.52 28.13 8.33
C THR A 831 -14.55 27.04 8.00
N VAL A 832 -14.74 26.04 8.85
CA VAL A 832 -15.84 25.06 8.73
C VAL A 832 -17.22 25.75 8.81
N LYS A 833 -17.36 26.80 9.64
CA LYS A 833 -18.54 27.67 9.71
C LYS A 833 -18.71 28.51 8.43
N ASP A 834 -17.63 29.07 7.87
CA ASP A 834 -17.63 29.84 6.61
C ASP A 834 -17.95 28.97 5.38
N MET A 835 -17.64 27.66 5.40
CA MET A 835 -17.99 26.72 4.33
C MET A 835 -19.48 26.38 4.27
N LEU A 836 -20.21 26.46 5.40
CA LEU A 836 -21.60 25.98 5.50
C LEU A 836 -22.56 26.58 4.46
N PRO A 837 -22.56 27.89 4.14
CA PRO A 837 -23.42 28.46 3.12
C PRO A 837 -23.19 27.85 1.73
N TYR A 838 -21.93 27.70 1.31
CA TYR A 838 -21.60 27.16 -0.01
C TYR A 838 -21.86 25.65 -0.11
N LEU A 839 -21.59 24.89 0.96
CA LEU A 839 -21.99 23.48 1.07
C LEU A 839 -23.52 23.32 1.04
N ALA A 840 -24.26 24.31 1.52
CA ALA A 840 -25.72 24.34 1.42
C ALA A 840 -26.17 24.65 0.00
N ALA A 841 -25.67 25.73 -0.62
CA ALA A 841 -26.03 26.15 -1.98
C ALA A 841 -25.72 25.07 -3.03
N SER A 842 -24.56 24.41 -2.92
CA SER A 842 -24.18 23.27 -3.76
C SER A 842 -24.96 21.97 -3.50
N GLY A 843 -25.90 21.96 -2.55
CA GLY A 843 -26.70 20.77 -2.25
C GLY A 843 -25.93 19.65 -1.54
N HIS A 844 -24.74 19.91 -0.99
CA HIS A 844 -23.92 18.98 -0.18
C HIS A 844 -24.52 18.73 1.23
N ASN A 845 -25.84 18.50 1.27
CA ASN A 845 -26.72 18.43 2.44
C ASN A 845 -26.24 17.50 3.56
N LEU A 846 -25.56 16.40 3.25
CA LEU A 846 -25.00 15.49 4.25
C LEU A 846 -23.83 16.12 5.03
N TYR A 847 -22.95 16.86 4.34
CA TYR A 847 -21.87 17.62 4.95
C TYR A 847 -22.38 18.85 5.69
N VAL A 848 -23.42 19.54 5.20
CA VAL A 848 -24.08 20.64 5.92
C VAL A 848 -24.60 20.18 7.27
N LYS A 849 -25.38 19.08 7.29
CA LYS A 849 -25.94 18.51 8.52
C LYS A 849 -24.83 18.03 9.47
N SER A 850 -23.83 17.32 8.95
CA SER A 850 -22.75 16.77 9.77
C SER A 850 -21.85 17.86 10.35
N SER A 851 -21.46 18.85 9.55
CA SER A 851 -20.59 19.96 9.97
C SER A 851 -21.30 20.87 10.97
N ARG A 852 -22.62 21.12 10.82
CA ARG A 852 -23.38 21.90 11.80
C ARG A 852 -23.49 21.19 13.16
N VAL A 853 -23.67 19.86 13.19
CA VAL A 853 -23.64 19.10 14.46
C VAL A 853 -22.22 19.05 15.03
N TYR A 854 -21.21 18.83 14.19
CA TYR A 854 -19.80 18.81 14.58
C TYR A 854 -19.39 20.14 15.25
N LEU A 855 -19.69 21.29 14.65
CA LEU A 855 -19.42 22.61 15.26
C LEU A 855 -20.06 22.75 16.64
N GLN A 856 -21.33 22.33 16.80
CA GLN A 856 -22.03 22.39 18.08
C GLN A 856 -21.41 21.46 19.13
N GLN A 857 -20.96 20.26 18.72
CA GLN A 857 -20.22 19.34 19.60
C GLN A 857 -18.86 19.91 20.02
N MET A 858 -18.11 20.50 19.08
CA MET A 858 -16.78 21.06 19.35
C MET A 858 -16.84 22.31 20.22
N GLN A 859 -17.84 23.18 20.03
CA GLN A 859 -18.08 24.35 20.90
C GLN A 859 -18.42 23.92 22.34
N ASN A 860 -19.18 22.84 22.51
CA ASN A 860 -19.51 22.26 23.82
C ASN A 860 -18.34 21.54 24.52
N LEU A 861 -17.15 21.43 23.91
CA LEU A 861 -15.96 20.90 24.61
C LEU A 861 -15.53 21.83 25.76
N LYS A 862 -15.79 23.14 25.66
CA LYS A 862 -15.47 24.12 26.73
C LYS A 862 -16.17 23.82 28.06
N THR A 863 -17.32 23.14 28.04
CA THR A 863 -18.09 22.76 29.23
C THR A 863 -18.04 21.26 29.55
N THR A 864 -17.72 20.40 28.58
CA THR A 864 -17.74 18.94 28.75
C THR A 864 -16.35 18.31 28.93
N HIS A 865 -15.33 18.84 28.26
CA HIS A 865 -13.97 18.29 28.21
C HIS A 865 -12.93 19.43 28.04
N PRO A 866 -12.81 20.35 29.01
CA PRO A 866 -11.95 21.53 28.90
C PRO A 866 -10.46 21.18 28.73
N GLU A 867 -10.01 20.07 29.31
CA GLU A 867 -8.66 19.52 29.12
C GLU A 867 -8.42 19.08 27.67
N VAL A 868 -9.38 18.42 27.02
CA VAL A 868 -9.28 18.11 25.59
C VAL A 868 -9.27 19.37 24.74
N LEU A 869 -10.09 20.38 25.07
CA LEU A 869 -10.10 21.65 24.34
C LEU A 869 -8.73 22.34 24.37
N ALA A 870 -8.03 22.32 25.51
CA ALA A 870 -6.67 22.88 25.64
C ALA A 870 -5.65 22.15 24.73
N PHE A 871 -5.73 20.82 24.60
CA PHE A 871 -4.92 20.08 23.63
C PHE A 871 -5.26 20.45 22.18
N LEU A 872 -6.54 20.59 21.84
CA LEU A 872 -6.97 20.96 20.48
C LEU A 872 -6.51 22.38 20.10
N GLN A 873 -6.67 23.36 21.01
CA GLN A 873 -6.20 24.75 20.87
C GLN A 873 -4.68 24.86 20.72
N SER A 874 -3.91 24.04 21.45
CA SER A 874 -2.45 23.92 21.29
C SER A 874 -2.02 23.11 20.06
N GLY A 875 -2.93 22.85 19.11
CA GLY A 875 -2.60 22.28 17.81
C GLY A 875 -2.44 20.77 17.75
N HIS A 876 -2.88 20.02 18.77
CA HIS A 876 -2.89 18.56 18.74
C HIS A 876 -4.02 17.97 17.87
N HIS A 877 -4.93 18.80 17.36
CA HIS A 877 -6.02 18.34 16.48
C HIS A 877 -5.54 17.96 15.06
N VAL A 878 -4.30 18.31 14.69
CA VAL A 878 -3.65 17.90 13.44
C VAL A 878 -2.49 16.95 13.75
N ILE A 879 -2.10 16.13 12.78
CA ILE A 879 -1.03 15.14 12.95
C ILE A 879 0.19 15.56 12.12
N ARG A 880 1.35 15.66 12.77
CA ARG A 880 2.62 16.09 12.13
C ARG A 880 3.53 14.90 11.85
N ARG A 881 3.95 14.72 10.59
CA ARG A 881 4.89 13.65 10.19
C ARG A 881 6.37 14.07 10.20
N SER A 882 6.63 15.37 10.34
CA SER A 882 7.95 16.01 10.44
C SER A 882 7.88 17.15 11.46
N ASP A 883 8.99 17.44 12.14
CA ASP A 883 9.13 18.60 13.03
C ASP A 883 9.30 19.87 12.21
N LYS A 884 8.18 20.43 11.73
CA LYS A 884 8.07 21.76 11.11
C LYS A 884 6.67 22.31 11.45
N PHE A 885 6.56 23.63 11.70
CA PHE A 885 5.29 24.26 12.08
C PHE A 885 4.16 23.97 11.07
N TRP A 886 4.40 24.23 9.77
CA TRP A 886 3.49 23.99 8.64
C TRP A 886 3.27 22.50 8.25
N ALA A 887 3.75 21.54 9.05
CA ALA A 887 3.66 20.11 8.75
C ALA A 887 2.34 19.44 9.20
N GLY A 888 1.35 20.20 9.67
CA GLY A 888 0.03 19.68 10.02
C GLY A 888 -0.67 19.00 8.83
N LEU A 889 -1.48 17.99 9.16
CA LEU A 889 -2.31 17.21 8.25
C LEU A 889 -3.55 16.71 9.00
N SER A 890 -4.69 16.67 8.31
CA SER A 890 -5.96 16.14 8.84
C SER A 890 -5.86 14.67 9.22
N SER A 891 -6.53 14.28 10.30
CA SER A 891 -6.38 12.94 10.87
C SER A 891 -6.84 11.84 9.91
N ASP A 892 -7.88 12.08 9.11
CA ASP A 892 -8.38 11.19 8.06
C ASP A 892 -7.47 11.13 6.82
N LEU A 893 -6.66 12.16 6.54
CA LEU A 893 -5.63 12.09 5.51
C LEU A 893 -4.46 11.17 5.93
N ILE A 894 -4.18 11.04 7.23
CA ILE A 894 -3.11 10.17 7.73
C ILE A 894 -3.45 8.69 7.57
N ILE A 895 -4.69 8.26 7.77
CA ILE A 895 -5.05 6.85 7.59
C ILE A 895 -4.92 6.40 6.13
N GLU A 896 -5.31 7.24 5.16
CA GLU A 896 -5.04 6.96 3.73
C GLU A 896 -3.52 7.00 3.43
N GLN A 897 -2.80 8.03 3.89
CA GLN A 897 -1.37 8.18 3.59
C GLN A 897 -0.47 7.09 4.20
N VAL A 898 -0.83 6.54 5.36
CA VAL A 898 0.03 5.63 6.14
C VAL A 898 -0.51 4.21 6.14
N LEU A 899 -1.75 3.95 6.56
CA LEU A 899 -2.31 2.59 6.58
C LEU A 899 -2.70 2.13 5.18
N MET A 900 -3.63 2.84 4.53
CA MET A 900 -4.20 2.38 3.26
C MET A 900 -3.16 2.35 2.15
N ARG A 901 -2.30 3.37 2.05
CA ARG A 901 -1.16 3.37 1.12
C ARG A 901 -0.26 2.16 1.34
N SER A 902 0.09 1.82 2.58
CA SER A 902 0.95 0.67 2.89
C SER A 902 0.29 -0.68 2.59
N LEU A 903 -1.04 -0.77 2.63
CA LEU A 903 -1.78 -1.95 2.14
C LEU A 903 -1.74 -2.04 0.60
N LYS A 904 -1.79 -0.89 -0.09
CA LYS A 904 -1.86 -0.73 -1.56
C LYS A 904 -0.51 -0.82 -2.30
N THR A 905 0.64 -0.77 -1.60
CA THR A 905 2.00 -0.91 -2.18
C THR A 905 2.33 -2.34 -2.66
N THR A 906 3.47 -2.49 -3.35
CA THR A 906 4.05 -3.78 -3.78
C THR A 906 4.41 -4.71 -2.62
N GLY A 907 5.05 -4.20 -1.56
CA GLY A 907 5.27 -4.97 -0.32
C GLY A 907 4.05 -5.08 0.58
N GLY A 908 2.95 -4.39 0.26
CA GLY A 908 1.69 -4.37 0.98
C GLY A 908 0.86 -5.66 0.82
N MET A 909 -0.22 -5.75 1.60
CA MET A 909 -1.07 -6.94 1.61
C MET A 909 -1.79 -7.19 0.28
N THR A 910 -2.22 -6.14 -0.41
CA THR A 910 -3.09 -6.23 -1.59
C THR A 910 -2.40 -6.77 -2.85
N ARG A 911 -1.07 -6.96 -2.83
CA ARG A 911 -0.27 -7.36 -4.01
C ARG A 911 0.50 -8.67 -3.81
N GLY A 912 -0.10 -9.64 -3.11
CA GLY A 912 0.35 -11.04 -3.15
C GLY A 912 0.60 -11.71 -1.80
N ARG A 913 0.56 -10.98 -0.67
CA ARG A 913 0.66 -11.60 0.67
C ARG A 913 -0.60 -12.38 1.08
N GLY A 914 -1.76 -12.05 0.51
CA GLY A 914 -3.07 -12.60 0.91
C GLY A 914 -3.71 -11.80 2.06
N MET A 915 -5.02 -11.98 2.28
CA MET A 915 -5.85 -11.16 3.20
C MET A 915 -6.56 -11.99 4.29
N SER A 916 -6.07 -13.18 4.61
CA SER A 916 -6.63 -13.97 5.73
C SER A 916 -6.38 -13.30 7.10
N GLU A 917 -7.20 -13.59 8.10
CA GLU A 917 -7.13 -13.02 9.45
C GLU A 917 -5.70 -13.04 10.03
N GLY A 918 -5.04 -14.20 10.03
CA GLY A 918 -3.67 -14.31 10.53
C GLY A 918 -2.62 -13.56 9.70
N GLN A 919 -2.81 -13.43 8.38
CA GLN A 919 -1.93 -12.61 7.53
C GLN A 919 -2.11 -11.11 7.82
N ARG A 920 -3.34 -10.66 8.11
CA ARG A 920 -3.61 -9.27 8.52
C ARG A 920 -3.02 -9.00 9.90
N ALA A 921 -3.25 -9.88 10.86
CA ALA A 921 -2.68 -9.81 12.20
C ALA A 921 -1.14 -9.74 12.16
N HIS A 922 -0.51 -10.64 11.41
CA HIS A 922 0.93 -10.69 11.20
C HIS A 922 1.48 -9.37 10.64
N TRP A 923 0.89 -8.87 9.54
CA TRP A 923 1.33 -7.65 8.89
C TRP A 923 1.09 -6.38 9.74
N ILE A 924 -0.09 -6.26 10.37
CA ILE A 924 -0.43 -5.09 11.21
C ILE A 924 0.51 -5.00 12.41
N LEU A 925 0.70 -6.10 13.15
CA LEU A 925 1.45 -6.09 14.40
C LEU A 925 2.97 -6.05 14.19
N SER A 926 3.49 -6.51 13.05
CA SER A 926 4.92 -6.42 12.72
C SER A 926 5.33 -5.09 12.09
N MET A 927 4.38 -4.32 11.55
CA MET A 927 4.69 -3.12 10.77
C MET A 927 5.48 -2.03 11.52
N PRO A 928 5.26 -1.77 12.83
CA PRO A 928 6.08 -0.80 13.58
C PRO A 928 7.58 -1.12 13.54
N ASP A 929 7.98 -2.35 13.85
CA ASP A 929 9.39 -2.80 13.81
C ASP A 929 9.97 -2.73 12.39
N CYS A 930 9.18 -3.14 11.41
CA CYS A 930 9.62 -3.15 10.01
C CYS A 930 9.82 -1.73 9.47
N ALA A 931 8.96 -0.79 9.88
CA ALA A 931 9.09 0.62 9.56
C ALA A 931 10.27 1.27 10.31
N GLU A 932 10.46 0.97 11.59
CA GLU A 932 11.58 1.49 12.38
C GLU A 932 12.93 1.02 11.85
N MET A 933 13.08 -0.28 11.57
CA MET A 933 14.31 -0.84 11.01
C MET A 933 14.57 -0.39 9.56
N ASN A 934 13.52 -0.13 8.78
CA ASN A 934 13.62 0.52 7.47
C ASN A 934 14.05 2.01 7.57
N ASN A 935 13.59 2.74 8.59
CA ASN A 935 14.00 4.12 8.82
C ASN A 935 15.47 4.18 9.26
N ALA A 936 15.87 3.31 10.19
CA ALA A 936 17.24 3.23 10.66
C ALA A 936 18.23 2.93 9.51
N LEU A 937 17.88 2.02 8.59
CA LEU A 937 18.73 1.75 7.44
C LEU A 937 18.78 2.92 6.42
N GLN A 938 17.70 3.70 6.26
CA GLN A 938 17.73 4.92 5.44
C GLN A 938 18.65 5.99 6.06
N GLU A 939 18.59 6.16 7.38
CA GLU A 939 19.43 7.09 8.15
C GLU A 939 20.91 6.68 8.05
N PHE A 940 21.24 5.41 8.30
CA PHE A 940 22.59 4.86 8.18
C PHE A 940 23.18 4.94 6.75
N THR A 941 22.36 4.80 5.71
CA THR A 941 22.84 4.88 4.30
C THR A 941 22.83 6.29 3.72
N GLY A 942 22.19 7.25 4.40
CA GLY A 942 21.86 8.57 3.82
C GLY A 942 20.79 8.55 2.72
N VAL A 943 20.35 7.36 2.27
CA VAL A 943 19.38 7.19 1.17
C VAL A 943 17.96 7.23 1.71
N ASN A 944 17.56 8.41 2.20
CA ASN A 944 16.20 8.66 2.67
C ASN A 944 15.19 8.69 1.51
N TYR A 945 14.00 8.10 1.71
CA TYR A 945 12.82 8.32 0.85
C TYR A 945 12.19 9.72 1.05
N GLY A 946 12.76 10.54 1.93
CA GLY A 946 12.42 11.95 2.04
C GLY A 946 12.77 12.68 0.76
N THR A 947 11.84 13.49 0.25
CA THR A 947 12.21 14.62 -0.60
C THR A 947 13.16 15.53 0.18
N SER A 948 14.06 16.22 -0.54
CA SER A 948 14.91 17.27 0.03
C SER A 948 14.15 18.23 0.95
N ASP A 949 14.84 18.84 1.91
CA ASP A 949 14.24 19.82 2.83
C ASP A 949 13.59 21.02 2.14
N GLN A 950 13.99 21.31 0.91
CA GLN A 950 13.26 22.16 -0.02
C GLN A 950 11.89 21.55 -0.32
N HIS A 951 10.82 22.17 0.22
CA HIS A 951 9.44 21.81 -0.05
C HIS A 951 9.23 21.53 -1.54
N LYS A 952 8.57 20.41 -1.88
CA LYS A 952 8.40 19.92 -3.27
C LYS A 952 7.84 20.99 -4.23
N GLU A 953 7.10 21.95 -3.71
CA GLU A 953 6.52 23.03 -4.52
C GLU A 953 7.38 24.32 -4.60
N GLY A 954 8.43 24.45 -3.79
CA GLY A 954 9.44 25.50 -3.91
C GLY A 954 10.58 25.17 -4.87
N GLY A 955 10.62 23.94 -5.39
CA GLY A 955 11.59 23.50 -6.40
C GLY A 955 11.43 24.28 -7.72
N GLU A 956 12.54 24.57 -8.41
CA GLU A 956 12.55 25.35 -9.65
C GLU A 956 11.65 24.76 -10.76
N SER A 957 11.67 23.43 -10.92
CA SER A 957 10.78 22.71 -11.84
C SER A 957 9.30 22.67 -11.41
N ARG A 958 8.97 23.18 -10.22
CA ARG A 958 7.60 23.59 -9.87
C ARG A 958 7.38 25.04 -10.32
N ARG A 959 8.19 25.99 -9.84
CA ARG A 959 8.02 27.43 -10.06
C ARG A 959 7.89 27.82 -11.54
N SER A 960 8.79 27.30 -12.39
CA SER A 960 8.74 27.51 -13.85
C SER A 960 7.42 27.06 -14.48
N ARG A 961 6.92 25.89 -14.09
CA ARG A 961 5.65 25.31 -14.58
C ARG A 961 4.41 25.98 -13.97
N ASP A 962 4.50 26.46 -12.73
CA ASP A 962 3.40 27.23 -12.13
C ASP A 962 3.29 28.61 -12.80
N CYS A 963 4.40 29.27 -13.16
CA CYS A 963 4.37 30.45 -14.03
C CYS A 963 3.79 30.13 -15.43
N GLN A 964 4.20 29.03 -16.06
CA GLN A 964 3.71 28.65 -17.38
C GLN A 964 2.19 28.40 -17.38
N ASP A 965 1.70 27.55 -16.47
CA ASP A 965 0.27 27.20 -16.39
C ASP A 965 -0.58 28.43 -16.00
N LEU A 966 -0.06 29.34 -15.16
CA LEU A 966 -0.75 30.60 -14.83
C LEU A 966 -0.80 31.55 -16.03
N LYS A 967 0.29 31.69 -16.81
CA LYS A 967 0.27 32.45 -18.08
C LYS A 967 -0.77 31.89 -19.05
N THR A 968 -0.93 30.56 -19.14
CA THR A 968 -1.98 29.93 -19.94
C THR A 968 -3.39 30.32 -19.45
N PHE A 969 -3.68 30.18 -18.15
CA PHE A 969 -4.96 30.62 -17.57
C PHE A 969 -5.22 32.12 -17.76
N LEU A 970 -4.18 32.94 -17.64
CA LEU A 970 -4.26 34.39 -17.79
C LEU A 970 -4.59 34.79 -19.24
N SER A 971 -3.93 34.21 -20.25
CA SER A 971 -4.28 34.47 -21.67
C SER A 971 -5.72 34.06 -22.03
N PHE A 972 -6.21 32.98 -21.41
CA PHE A 972 -7.61 32.59 -21.54
C PHE A 972 -8.52 33.63 -20.90
N LEU A 973 -8.24 34.06 -19.67
CA LEU A 973 -9.07 35.02 -18.93
C LEU A 973 -9.02 36.45 -19.51
N ILE A 974 -7.90 36.95 -20.03
CA ILE A 974 -7.82 38.28 -20.67
C ILE A 974 -8.77 38.34 -21.87
N SER A 975 -8.71 37.35 -22.76
CA SER A 975 -9.57 37.25 -23.93
C SER A 975 -11.05 36.97 -23.61
N ARG A 976 -11.38 36.67 -22.34
CA ARG A 976 -12.69 36.21 -21.85
C ARG A 976 -13.02 36.83 -20.48
N ASN A 977 -12.69 38.11 -20.32
CA ASN A 977 -12.66 38.74 -19.00
C ASN A 977 -14.02 38.61 -18.27
N PRO A 978 -14.06 38.00 -17.06
CA PRO A 978 -15.28 37.90 -16.27
C PRO A 978 -15.73 39.23 -15.68
N PHE A 979 -14.84 40.22 -15.59
CA PHE A 979 -15.06 41.55 -15.00
C PHE A 979 -15.42 42.62 -16.04
N VAL A 980 -16.05 42.24 -17.15
CA VAL A 980 -16.64 43.20 -18.10
C VAL A 980 -17.94 43.76 -17.51
N GLU A 981 -18.26 45.01 -17.83
CA GLU A 981 -19.48 45.72 -17.42
C GLU A 981 -20.77 45.19 -18.10
N GLU A 982 -20.95 43.86 -18.16
CA GLU A 982 -22.13 43.21 -18.72
C GLU A 982 -23.12 42.82 -17.61
N THR A 983 -24.38 43.27 -17.74
CA THR A 983 -25.45 42.95 -16.79
C THR A 983 -26.00 41.53 -16.90
N SER A 984 -25.53 40.72 -17.86
CA SER A 984 -25.91 39.31 -17.96
C SER A 984 -24.95 38.40 -17.17
N LEU A 985 -25.51 37.38 -16.51
CA LEU A 985 -24.74 36.23 -16.03
C LEU A 985 -24.44 35.35 -17.25
N ARG A 986 -23.17 35.14 -17.59
CA ARG A 986 -22.77 34.37 -18.79
C ARG A 986 -21.64 33.37 -18.55
N ASN A 987 -21.61 32.33 -19.39
CA ASN A 987 -20.44 31.47 -19.57
C ASN A 987 -19.32 32.24 -20.29
N ILE A 988 -18.12 32.32 -19.71
CA ILE A 988 -17.05 33.18 -20.26
C ILE A 988 -16.36 32.63 -21.52
N GLU A 989 -16.44 31.32 -21.78
CA GLU A 989 -15.84 30.67 -22.96
C GLU A 989 -16.73 30.79 -24.21
N THR A 990 -18.04 30.68 -24.01
CA THR A 990 -19.04 30.57 -25.10
C THR A 990 -19.90 31.81 -25.26
N GLY A 991 -19.86 32.75 -24.31
CA GLY A 991 -20.68 33.95 -24.28
C GLY A 991 -22.15 33.72 -23.91
N VAL A 992 -22.58 32.47 -23.69
CA VAL A 992 -23.98 32.10 -23.47
C VAL A 992 -24.48 32.68 -22.15
N SER A 993 -25.51 33.54 -22.21
CA SER A 993 -26.21 34.07 -21.04
C SER A 993 -27.05 32.99 -20.35
N ALA A 994 -27.09 33.02 -19.02
CA ALA A 994 -27.92 32.15 -18.19
C ALA A 994 -29.41 32.51 -18.27
N ASP A 995 -30.27 31.58 -17.85
CA ASP A 995 -31.70 31.85 -17.67
C ASP A 995 -31.96 32.78 -16.46
N LYS A 996 -33.07 33.53 -16.48
CA LYS A 996 -33.48 34.46 -15.42
C LYS A 996 -33.78 33.79 -14.07
N LEU A 997 -33.92 32.45 -14.04
CA LEU A 997 -34.10 31.65 -12.83
C LEU A 997 -32.79 31.24 -12.14
N VAL A 998 -31.64 31.44 -12.79
CA VAL A 998 -30.32 31.11 -12.23
C VAL A 998 -29.90 32.15 -11.20
N ASN A 999 -29.31 31.71 -10.08
CA ASN A 999 -28.99 32.58 -8.94
C ASN A 999 -27.68 32.21 -8.21
N VAL A 1000 -26.76 31.46 -8.85
CA VAL A 1000 -25.51 31.01 -8.22
C VAL A 1000 -24.56 32.13 -7.84
N ASP A 1001 -24.62 33.28 -8.49
CA ASP A 1001 -23.94 34.52 -8.13
C ASP A 1001 -24.26 34.98 -6.70
N HIS A 1002 -25.44 34.63 -6.19
CA HIS A 1002 -25.86 34.87 -4.80
C HIS A 1002 -25.77 33.63 -3.88
N SER A 1003 -25.00 32.60 -4.25
CA SER A 1003 -24.90 31.31 -3.51
C SER A 1003 -24.59 31.45 -2.02
N LYS A 1004 -23.80 32.43 -1.59
CA LYS A 1004 -23.51 32.69 -0.17
C LYS A 1004 -24.76 33.07 0.61
N GLU A 1005 -25.58 33.97 0.05
CA GLU A 1005 -26.83 34.41 0.67
C GLU A 1005 -27.89 33.32 0.62
N LEU A 1006 -28.00 32.63 -0.52
CA LEU A 1006 -28.85 31.46 -0.66
C LEU A 1006 -28.45 30.38 0.32
N GLY A 1007 -27.16 30.14 0.56
CA GLY A 1007 -26.65 29.24 1.60
C GLY A 1007 -27.10 29.61 3.00
N ILE A 1008 -27.07 30.90 3.35
CA ILE A 1008 -27.55 31.43 4.62
C ILE A 1008 -29.09 31.31 4.72
N LYS A 1009 -29.81 31.40 3.59
CA LYS A 1009 -31.24 31.08 3.47
C LYS A 1009 -31.47 29.58 3.67
N ILE A 1010 -30.81 28.65 2.96
CA ILE A 1010 -30.93 27.17 3.08
C ILE A 1010 -30.79 26.68 4.52
N LEU A 1011 -29.87 27.26 5.28
CA LEU A 1011 -29.67 26.97 6.72
C LEU A 1011 -30.90 27.34 7.59
N LYS A 1012 -31.95 27.90 6.96
CA LYS A 1012 -33.27 28.31 7.45
C LYS A 1012 -34.45 27.84 6.55
N LYS A 1013 -34.31 27.70 5.20
CA LYS A 1013 -35.14 27.03 4.14
C LYS A 1013 -34.71 27.46 2.69
N GLU A 1014 -35.17 26.75 1.63
CA GLU A 1014 -35.01 27.00 0.16
C GLU A 1014 -33.62 26.84 -0.48
N GLN A 1015 -33.47 26.06 -1.59
CA GLN A 1015 -32.19 25.71 -2.28
C GLN A 1015 -31.87 26.56 -3.55
N ALA A 1016 -30.58 26.69 -3.90
CA ALA A 1016 -30.08 27.43 -5.07
C ALA A 1016 -30.21 26.70 -6.43
N ILE A 1017 -30.14 27.45 -7.55
CA ILE A 1017 -30.35 26.98 -8.93
C ILE A 1017 -29.14 27.31 -9.82
N ILE A 1018 -28.52 26.28 -10.40
CA ILE A 1018 -27.29 26.30 -11.23
C ILE A 1018 -27.53 26.65 -12.70
N LEU A 1019 -26.49 27.14 -13.42
CA LEU A 1019 -26.57 27.50 -14.85
C LEU A 1019 -27.02 26.34 -15.75
N SER A 1020 -26.76 25.09 -15.37
CA SER A 1020 -27.10 23.90 -16.16
C SER A 1020 -28.52 23.37 -15.93
N ALA A 1021 -29.32 23.99 -15.05
CA ALA A 1021 -30.70 23.59 -14.78
C ALA A 1021 -31.64 23.93 -15.96
N LYS A 1022 -32.39 22.94 -16.47
CA LYS A 1022 -33.12 23.06 -17.75
C LYS A 1022 -34.64 23.25 -17.65
N SER A 1023 -35.22 23.08 -16.47
CA SER A 1023 -36.67 23.19 -16.26
C SER A 1023 -37.02 23.34 -14.79
N ALA A 1024 -37.70 24.43 -14.44
CA ALA A 1024 -38.33 24.62 -13.14
C ALA A 1024 -39.77 25.09 -13.30
N ILE A 1025 -40.64 24.67 -12.38
CA ILE A 1025 -42.08 24.92 -12.38
C ILE A 1025 -42.45 25.53 -11.03
N LYS A 1026 -43.25 26.60 -11.04
CA LYS A 1026 -43.74 27.25 -9.82
C LYS A 1026 -45.00 26.55 -9.31
N VAL A 1027 -45.03 26.14 -8.05
CA VAL A 1027 -46.16 25.47 -7.37
C VAL A 1027 -46.28 26.06 -5.97
N ASP A 1028 -47.46 26.60 -5.63
CA ASP A 1028 -47.76 27.23 -4.33
C ASP A 1028 -46.63 28.18 -3.85
N ASP A 1029 -46.25 29.07 -4.76
CA ASP A 1029 -45.13 30.02 -4.72
C ASP A 1029 -43.69 29.46 -4.68
N ASP A 1030 -43.46 28.19 -4.36
CA ASP A 1030 -42.14 27.54 -4.47
C ASP A 1030 -41.75 27.27 -5.94
N VAL A 1031 -40.47 27.47 -6.29
CA VAL A 1031 -39.91 27.15 -7.62
C VAL A 1031 -39.20 25.79 -7.57
N ILE A 1032 -39.84 24.76 -8.12
CA ILE A 1032 -39.36 23.38 -8.07
C ILE A 1032 -38.65 23.05 -9.39
N ILE A 1033 -37.39 22.59 -9.34
CA ILE A 1033 -36.72 22.02 -10.52
C ILE A 1033 -37.38 20.67 -10.84
N VAL A 1034 -37.94 20.53 -12.04
CA VAL A 1034 -38.70 19.34 -12.47
C VAL A 1034 -38.00 18.65 -13.63
N ASP A 1035 -37.49 17.45 -13.36
CA ASP A 1035 -37.18 16.46 -14.39
C ASP A 1035 -38.50 15.93 -14.98
N SER A 1036 -38.75 16.23 -16.25
CA SER A 1036 -39.96 15.83 -16.97
C SER A 1036 -40.06 14.31 -17.16
N GLN A 1037 -38.94 13.60 -17.26
CA GLN A 1037 -38.92 12.14 -17.34
C GLN A 1037 -39.33 11.53 -16.00
N HIS A 1038 -38.86 12.11 -14.89
CA HIS A 1038 -39.25 11.67 -13.55
C HIS A 1038 -40.69 12.06 -13.19
N LEU A 1039 -41.21 13.19 -13.70
CA LEU A 1039 -42.62 13.56 -13.56
C LEU A 1039 -43.54 12.59 -14.32
N PHE A 1040 -43.20 12.25 -15.56
CA PHE A 1040 -43.94 11.27 -16.37
C PHE A 1040 -43.96 9.87 -15.72
N GLN A 1041 -42.82 9.42 -15.19
CA GLN A 1041 -42.74 8.19 -14.37
C GLN A 1041 -43.65 8.24 -13.15
N ARG A 1042 -43.75 9.38 -12.45
CA ARG A 1042 -44.62 9.55 -11.27
C ARG A 1042 -46.10 9.53 -11.63
N PHE A 1043 -46.51 10.14 -12.75
CA PHE A 1043 -47.91 10.05 -13.22
C PHE A 1043 -48.31 8.61 -13.55
N LEU A 1044 -47.48 7.88 -14.31
CA LEU A 1044 -47.70 6.44 -14.60
C LEU A 1044 -47.70 5.57 -13.33
N ALA A 1045 -46.85 5.88 -12.35
CA ALA A 1045 -46.83 5.16 -11.08
C ALA A 1045 -48.06 5.45 -10.20
N ALA A 1046 -48.58 6.68 -10.24
CA ALA A 1046 -49.78 7.08 -9.51
C ALA A 1046 -51.06 6.51 -10.12
N SER A 1047 -51.17 6.49 -11.47
CA SER A 1047 -52.35 5.96 -12.15
C SER A 1047 -52.63 4.49 -11.88
N ASN A 1048 -51.57 3.68 -11.65
CA ASN A 1048 -51.66 2.26 -11.27
C ASN A 1048 -52.42 1.98 -9.96
N GLY A 1049 -52.73 3.00 -9.16
CA GLY A 1049 -53.55 2.88 -7.96
C GLY A 1049 -54.92 3.56 -8.03
N ILE A 1050 -55.30 4.11 -9.19
CA ILE A 1050 -56.47 5.00 -9.34
C ILE A 1050 -57.41 4.55 -10.47
N TYR A 1051 -56.88 4.03 -11.58
CA TYR A 1051 -57.67 3.58 -12.75
C TYR A 1051 -57.47 2.08 -12.99
N GLU A 1052 -58.56 1.34 -13.28
CA GLU A 1052 -58.49 -0.10 -13.59
C GLU A 1052 -57.98 -0.39 -15.01
N ASP A 1053 -58.19 0.53 -15.96
CA ASP A 1053 -57.58 0.51 -17.29
C ASP A 1053 -56.76 1.79 -17.53
N GLN A 1054 -55.51 1.62 -17.97
CA GLN A 1054 -54.63 2.72 -18.36
C GLN A 1054 -55.08 3.40 -19.67
N SER A 1055 -55.91 2.74 -20.49
CA SER A 1055 -56.36 3.29 -21.78
C SER A 1055 -57.22 4.55 -21.63
N GLU A 1056 -58.01 4.67 -20.55
CA GLU A 1056 -58.85 5.84 -20.26
C GLU A 1056 -58.04 7.14 -20.16
N ILE A 1057 -56.80 7.06 -19.66
CA ILE A 1057 -55.91 8.22 -19.47
C ILE A 1057 -55.56 8.86 -20.82
N PHE A 1058 -55.50 8.06 -21.89
CA PHE A 1058 -55.23 8.51 -23.26
C PHE A 1058 -56.49 8.99 -24.01
N THR A 1059 -57.67 8.97 -23.38
CA THR A 1059 -58.90 9.55 -23.96
C THR A 1059 -59.02 11.06 -23.78
N TYR A 1060 -58.21 11.64 -22.89
CA TYR A 1060 -58.06 13.09 -22.70
C TYR A 1060 -56.81 13.57 -23.45
N GLU A 1061 -56.87 14.76 -24.07
CA GLU A 1061 -55.70 15.34 -24.75
C GLU A 1061 -54.69 15.80 -23.69
N LEU A 1062 -53.62 15.02 -23.49
CA LEU A 1062 -52.58 15.22 -22.46
C LEU A 1062 -51.64 16.42 -22.76
N CYS A 1063 -52.15 17.44 -23.45
CA CYS A 1063 -51.43 18.62 -23.94
C CYS A 1063 -52.32 19.86 -23.79
N SER A 1064 -51.71 21.04 -23.58
CA SER A 1064 -52.45 22.26 -23.21
C SER A 1064 -53.13 23.01 -24.38
N HIS A 1065 -53.12 22.45 -25.59
CA HIS A 1065 -53.53 23.15 -26.81
C HIS A 1065 -53.94 22.17 -27.93
N PRO A 1066 -54.88 22.53 -28.84
CA PRO A 1066 -55.45 21.58 -29.81
C PRO A 1066 -54.47 21.22 -30.93
N SER A 1067 -54.08 19.94 -30.99
CA SER A 1067 -53.10 19.41 -31.96
C SER A 1067 -53.50 19.49 -33.44
N SER A 1068 -54.74 19.85 -33.75
CA SER A 1068 -55.26 20.05 -35.11
C SER A 1068 -54.95 21.45 -35.68
N MET A 1069 -55.05 22.49 -34.86
CA MET A 1069 -54.71 23.87 -35.22
C MET A 1069 -53.26 24.23 -34.89
N PHE A 1070 -52.66 23.53 -33.92
CA PHE A 1070 -51.33 23.77 -33.40
C PHE A 1070 -50.42 22.55 -33.59
N ASP A 1071 -49.12 22.75 -33.70
CA ASP A 1071 -48.10 21.70 -33.62
C ASP A 1071 -47.73 21.39 -32.15
N PRO A 1072 -46.96 20.32 -31.86
CA PRO A 1072 -46.62 19.93 -30.49
C PRO A 1072 -45.76 20.93 -29.71
N ASN A 1073 -45.33 22.03 -30.32
CA ASN A 1073 -44.56 23.10 -29.67
C ASN A 1073 -45.45 24.31 -29.32
N GLY A 1074 -46.78 24.22 -29.48
CA GLY A 1074 -47.72 25.29 -29.17
C GLY A 1074 -47.80 26.42 -30.22
N LEU A 1075 -47.13 26.27 -31.36
CA LEU A 1075 -47.34 27.13 -32.53
C LEU A 1075 -48.55 26.62 -33.33
N MET A 1076 -49.25 27.49 -34.07
CA MET A 1076 -50.35 27.12 -35.00
C MET A 1076 -49.91 26.14 -36.15
N ARG A 1077 -50.57 26.12 -37.32
CA ARG A 1077 -50.08 25.42 -38.52
C ARG A 1077 -50.11 26.32 -39.75
N THR A 1078 -49.10 26.23 -40.61
CA THR A 1078 -48.86 27.17 -41.72
C THR A 1078 -49.34 26.64 -43.08
N ALA A 1079 -49.70 27.56 -43.98
CA ALA A 1079 -49.99 27.26 -45.39
C ALA A 1079 -48.69 27.15 -46.22
N GLN A 1080 -48.66 26.25 -47.21
CA GLN A 1080 -47.50 26.01 -48.08
C GLN A 1080 -47.27 27.16 -49.08
N LYS A 1081 -46.60 28.22 -48.62
CA LYS A 1081 -46.23 29.38 -49.46
C LYS A 1081 -45.31 29.01 -50.63
N SER A 1082 -44.46 27.99 -50.50
CA SER A 1082 -43.62 27.48 -51.59
C SER A 1082 -44.47 26.93 -52.73
N SER A 1083 -45.35 25.96 -52.45
CA SER A 1083 -46.22 25.37 -53.47
C SER A 1083 -47.16 26.40 -54.13
N LEU A 1084 -47.52 27.46 -53.41
CA LEU A 1084 -48.24 28.61 -54.00
C LEU A 1084 -47.33 29.42 -54.94
N ALA A 1085 -46.08 29.72 -54.54
CA ALA A 1085 -45.10 30.39 -55.40
C ALA A 1085 -44.75 29.56 -56.64
N ASP A 1086 -44.51 28.26 -56.49
CA ASP A 1086 -44.28 27.31 -57.60
C ASP A 1086 -45.47 27.31 -58.58
N THR A 1087 -46.70 27.36 -58.05
CA THR A 1087 -47.95 27.44 -58.84
C THR A 1087 -48.16 28.81 -59.52
N ILE A 1088 -47.50 29.87 -59.04
CA ILE A 1088 -47.51 31.21 -59.65
C ILE A 1088 -46.41 31.31 -60.73
N TRP A 1089 -45.20 30.84 -60.44
CA TRP A 1089 -44.10 30.80 -61.41
C TRP A 1089 -44.44 29.89 -62.60
N GLY A 1090 -45.05 28.72 -62.36
CA GLY A 1090 -45.59 27.84 -63.39
C GLY A 1090 -46.80 28.39 -64.18
N LYS A 1091 -47.14 29.68 -64.01
CA LYS A 1091 -48.21 30.39 -64.72
C LYS A 1091 -47.78 31.74 -65.32
N GLY A 1092 -46.51 32.11 -65.23
CA GLY A 1092 -45.99 33.37 -65.77
C GLY A 1092 -44.94 33.15 -66.86
N ASP A 1093 -44.91 34.04 -67.87
CA ASP A 1093 -43.88 34.06 -68.92
C ASP A 1093 -42.54 34.62 -68.40
N CYS A 1094 -42.03 34.05 -67.30
CA CYS A 1094 -40.84 34.46 -66.57
C CYS A 1094 -39.53 34.06 -67.30
N CYS A 1095 -39.38 34.52 -68.54
CA CYS A 1095 -38.20 34.27 -69.37
C CYS A 1095 -36.98 35.06 -68.85
N ALA A 1096 -36.24 34.46 -67.92
CA ALA A 1096 -34.92 34.96 -67.53
C ALA A 1096 -33.95 34.78 -68.71
N PHE A 1097 -33.50 35.89 -69.30
CA PHE A 1097 -32.42 35.87 -70.29
C PHE A 1097 -31.09 35.61 -69.56
N GLU A 1098 -30.30 34.65 -70.08
CA GLU A 1098 -28.92 34.46 -69.62
C GLU A 1098 -28.11 35.73 -69.94
N MET A 1099 -27.63 36.40 -68.89
CA MET A 1099 -26.71 37.53 -69.02
C MET A 1099 -25.28 36.99 -69.05
N ASN A 1100 -24.49 37.43 -70.02
CA ASN A 1100 -23.06 37.12 -70.05
C ASN A 1100 -22.37 37.82 -68.88
N GLU A 1101 -21.70 37.06 -68.02
CA GLU A 1101 -20.96 37.59 -66.87
C GLU A 1101 -19.70 38.34 -67.35
N ASN A 1102 -19.72 39.65 -67.22
CA ASN A 1102 -18.58 40.56 -67.46
C ASN A 1102 -18.23 41.30 -66.16
N ASP A 1103 -16.96 41.66 -65.97
CA ASP A 1103 -16.42 42.27 -64.74
C ASP A 1103 -17.13 43.58 -64.30
N GLU A 1104 -17.80 44.30 -65.22
CA GLU A 1104 -18.56 45.52 -64.92
C GLU A 1104 -19.91 45.28 -64.20
N THR A 1105 -20.34 44.02 -64.04
CA THR A 1105 -21.64 43.66 -63.47
C THR A 1105 -21.70 43.93 -61.96
N GLN A 1106 -22.77 44.58 -61.49
CA GLN A 1106 -23.04 44.78 -60.07
C GLN A 1106 -23.94 43.66 -59.53
N TYR A 1107 -23.50 42.94 -58.50
CA TYR A 1107 -24.33 41.96 -57.81
C TYR A 1107 -24.94 42.58 -56.56
N VAL A 1108 -26.28 42.58 -56.46
CA VAL A 1108 -27.00 43.01 -55.25
C VAL A 1108 -27.53 41.77 -54.54
N ILE A 1109 -27.05 41.55 -53.31
CA ILE A 1109 -27.18 40.27 -52.60
C ILE A 1109 -28.11 40.44 -51.40
N ASP A 1110 -29.16 39.61 -51.33
CA ASP A 1110 -29.96 39.40 -50.13
C ASP A 1110 -29.07 38.80 -49.02
N GLY A 1111 -28.63 39.65 -48.08
CA GLY A 1111 -27.84 39.25 -46.92
C GLY A 1111 -28.59 38.27 -46.02
N GLY A 1112 -29.91 38.37 -45.96
CA GLY A 1112 -30.80 37.43 -45.29
C GLY A 1112 -30.88 36.06 -45.97
N SER A 1113 -30.50 35.94 -47.25
CA SER A 1113 -30.29 34.68 -47.98
C SER A 1113 -28.86 34.17 -47.80
N LEU A 1114 -27.88 35.05 -48.01
CA LEU A 1114 -26.45 34.78 -47.84
C LEU A 1114 -26.16 34.18 -46.46
N LEU A 1115 -26.71 34.78 -45.39
CA LEU A 1115 -26.60 34.29 -44.02
C LEU A 1115 -26.92 32.79 -43.89
N HIS A 1116 -27.91 32.27 -44.62
CA HIS A 1116 -28.24 30.84 -44.55
C HIS A 1116 -27.32 29.95 -45.41
N ARG A 1117 -26.79 30.45 -46.53
CA ARG A 1117 -26.01 29.67 -47.54
C ARG A 1117 -24.71 29.02 -47.01
N ILE A 1118 -23.98 29.63 -46.08
CA ILE A 1118 -22.65 29.13 -45.63
C ILE A 1118 -22.74 28.28 -44.35
N HIS A 1119 -22.19 27.07 -44.33
CA HIS A 1119 -22.20 26.20 -43.15
C HIS A 1119 -21.13 26.62 -42.10
N TRP A 1120 -21.52 26.68 -40.83
CA TRP A 1120 -20.63 27.01 -39.71
C TRP A 1120 -20.15 25.72 -39.04
N GLN A 1121 -18.83 25.53 -38.94
CA GLN A 1121 -18.25 24.41 -38.20
C GLN A 1121 -18.10 24.80 -36.72
N SER A 1122 -18.47 23.88 -35.82
CA SER A 1122 -18.28 24.09 -34.38
C SER A 1122 -16.79 24.10 -34.03
N GLY A 1123 -16.38 25.08 -33.22
CA GLY A 1123 -14.99 25.31 -32.80
C GLY A 1123 -14.27 26.47 -33.50
N LEU A 1124 -14.79 26.98 -34.62
CA LEU A 1124 -14.29 28.19 -35.27
C LEU A 1124 -14.62 29.45 -34.47
N SER A 1125 -13.82 30.50 -34.57
CA SER A 1125 -14.17 31.83 -34.07
C SER A 1125 -15.23 32.52 -34.94
N PHE A 1126 -15.96 33.50 -34.39
CA PHE A 1126 -16.89 34.28 -35.21
C PHE A 1126 -16.16 35.09 -36.30
N GLY A 1127 -14.91 35.49 -36.08
CA GLY A 1127 -14.05 36.12 -37.09
C GLY A 1127 -13.73 35.18 -38.26
N GLU A 1128 -13.35 33.94 -37.98
CA GLU A 1128 -13.14 32.90 -39.01
C GLU A 1128 -14.44 32.56 -39.77
N ILE A 1129 -15.58 32.60 -39.08
CA ILE A 1129 -16.89 32.43 -39.70
C ILE A 1129 -17.21 33.63 -40.62
N CYS A 1130 -16.97 34.87 -40.17
CA CYS A 1130 -17.15 36.07 -40.98
C CYS A 1130 -16.22 36.10 -42.20
N GLN A 1131 -14.97 35.68 -42.07
CA GLN A 1131 -14.02 35.60 -43.19
C GLN A 1131 -14.58 34.70 -44.30
N ARG A 1132 -15.13 33.54 -43.97
CA ARG A 1132 -15.76 32.64 -44.98
C ARG A 1132 -16.94 33.26 -45.72
N TYR A 1133 -17.61 34.27 -45.16
CA TYR A 1133 -18.63 35.06 -45.86
C TYR A 1133 -18.02 36.10 -46.81
N VAL A 1134 -16.88 36.70 -46.47
CA VAL A 1134 -16.09 37.53 -47.39
C VAL A 1134 -15.57 36.66 -48.54
N ASP A 1135 -14.83 35.60 -48.24
CA ASP A 1135 -14.24 34.67 -49.22
C ASP A 1135 -15.29 34.17 -50.23
N SER A 1136 -16.48 33.79 -49.75
CA SER A 1136 -17.56 33.27 -50.61
C SER A 1136 -18.33 34.35 -51.39
N VAL A 1137 -18.12 35.63 -51.12
CA VAL A 1137 -18.63 36.74 -51.95
C VAL A 1137 -17.58 37.08 -53.01
N GLU A 1138 -16.33 37.32 -52.60
CA GLU A 1138 -15.22 37.66 -53.51
C GLU A 1138 -14.97 36.59 -54.58
N GLN A 1139 -14.98 35.29 -54.21
CA GLN A 1139 -14.76 34.18 -55.13
C GLN A 1139 -15.87 34.00 -56.18
N LYS A 1140 -16.97 34.75 -56.10
CA LYS A 1140 -18.17 34.55 -56.93
C LYS A 1140 -18.70 35.81 -57.62
N TYR A 1141 -18.39 36.99 -57.09
CA TYR A 1141 -18.97 38.24 -57.55
C TYR A 1141 -17.88 39.31 -57.60
N SER A 1142 -17.51 39.77 -58.79
CA SER A 1142 -16.45 40.77 -59.01
C SER A 1142 -16.70 42.10 -58.29
N ASN A 1143 -17.97 42.42 -58.02
CA ASN A 1143 -18.39 43.71 -57.51
C ASN A 1143 -19.78 43.57 -56.84
N ALA A 1144 -19.81 43.46 -55.50
CA ALA A 1144 -21.01 43.08 -54.73
C ALA A 1144 -21.45 44.15 -53.73
N ILE A 1145 -22.77 44.35 -53.61
CA ILE A 1145 -23.44 45.10 -52.54
C ILE A 1145 -24.28 44.11 -51.74
N VAL A 1146 -23.95 43.89 -50.46
CA VAL A 1146 -24.73 43.01 -49.58
C VAL A 1146 -25.72 43.84 -48.75
N VAL A 1147 -27.01 43.49 -48.81
CA VAL A 1147 -28.07 44.21 -48.09
C VAL A 1147 -28.65 43.32 -47.00
N PHE A 1148 -28.49 43.72 -45.74
CA PHE A 1148 -28.93 42.93 -44.57
C PHE A 1148 -30.25 43.42 -43.98
N ASP A 1149 -31.08 42.46 -43.55
CA ASP A 1149 -32.24 42.68 -42.65
C ASP A 1149 -31.78 43.35 -41.34
N GLY A 1150 -32.56 44.31 -40.85
CA GLY A 1150 -32.48 44.85 -39.49
C GLY A 1150 -33.42 44.15 -38.52
N TYR A 1151 -33.06 44.20 -37.24
CA TYR A 1151 -33.71 43.46 -36.14
C TYR A 1151 -33.81 44.29 -34.84
N ALA A 1152 -33.67 45.62 -34.94
CA ALA A 1152 -33.34 46.47 -33.79
C ALA A 1152 -34.55 47.13 -33.09
N SER A 1153 -35.75 47.15 -33.69
CA SER A 1153 -36.85 47.99 -33.19
C SER A 1153 -38.27 47.44 -33.42
N GLY A 1154 -38.96 47.15 -32.32
CA GLY A 1154 -40.42 46.91 -32.28
C GLY A 1154 -40.87 45.53 -32.79
N PRO A 1155 -42.15 45.18 -32.58
CA PRO A 1155 -42.74 43.98 -33.14
C PRO A 1155 -43.03 44.17 -34.63
N ASP A 1156 -42.42 43.35 -35.49
CA ASP A 1156 -42.64 43.40 -36.94
C ASP A 1156 -43.79 42.48 -37.39
N THR A 1157 -44.38 42.82 -38.52
CA THR A 1157 -45.26 41.97 -39.32
C THR A 1157 -44.68 40.56 -39.61
N LYS A 1158 -43.35 40.39 -39.63
CA LYS A 1158 -42.70 39.08 -39.75
C LYS A 1158 -42.41 38.39 -38.39
N ASP A 1159 -42.70 38.97 -37.21
CA ASP A 1159 -42.45 38.35 -35.89
C ASP A 1159 -42.91 36.89 -35.79
N ALA A 1160 -44.17 36.64 -36.16
CA ALA A 1160 -44.70 35.29 -36.21
C ALA A 1160 -43.89 34.40 -37.18
N THR A 1161 -43.45 34.94 -38.32
CA THR A 1161 -42.56 34.26 -39.29
C THR A 1161 -41.16 33.98 -38.73
N HIS A 1162 -40.67 34.76 -37.77
CA HIS A 1162 -39.46 34.43 -37.02
C HIS A 1162 -39.70 33.27 -36.06
N GLN A 1163 -40.75 33.32 -35.23
CA GLN A 1163 -41.16 32.21 -34.36
C GLN A 1163 -41.44 30.90 -35.13
N TRP A 1164 -41.99 31.01 -36.36
CA TRP A 1164 -42.16 29.90 -37.29
C TRP A 1164 -40.84 29.25 -37.71
N ARG A 1165 -39.88 30.07 -38.16
CA ARG A 1165 -38.59 29.59 -38.68
C ARG A 1165 -37.74 28.93 -37.58
N THR A 1166 -37.91 29.35 -36.33
CA THR A 1166 -37.24 28.73 -35.18
C THR A 1166 -37.98 27.53 -34.60
N LYS A 1167 -39.22 27.25 -35.03
CA LYS A 1167 -40.09 26.19 -34.48
C LYS A 1167 -40.30 26.31 -32.95
N GLY A 1168 -40.30 27.53 -32.42
CA GLY A 1168 -40.38 27.77 -30.97
C GLY A 1168 -39.07 27.50 -30.21
N ILE A 1169 -37.98 27.16 -30.91
CA ILE A 1169 -36.64 27.11 -30.29
C ILE A 1169 -36.20 28.56 -30.05
N ILE A 1170 -36.35 29.02 -28.81
CA ILE A 1170 -35.75 30.29 -28.37
C ILE A 1170 -34.24 30.06 -28.30
N GLY A 1171 -33.49 30.72 -29.19
CA GLY A 1171 -32.04 30.72 -29.11
C GLY A 1171 -31.59 31.45 -27.84
N THR A 1172 -30.70 30.84 -27.06
CA THR A 1172 -30.10 31.52 -25.90
C THR A 1172 -29.31 32.75 -26.36
N LYS A 1173 -29.36 33.85 -25.60
CA LYS A 1173 -28.54 35.03 -25.90
C LYS A 1173 -27.05 34.66 -25.74
N VAL A 1174 -26.23 35.20 -26.64
CA VAL A 1174 -24.78 35.01 -26.67
C VAL A 1174 -24.11 36.37 -26.82
N SER A 1175 -23.18 36.66 -25.91
CA SER A 1175 -22.30 37.84 -25.93
C SER A 1175 -20.93 37.42 -26.46
N PHE A 1176 -20.56 37.87 -27.67
CA PHE A 1176 -19.40 37.37 -28.43
C PHE A 1176 -18.62 38.49 -29.14
N THR A 1177 -17.35 38.21 -29.43
CA THR A 1177 -16.46 39.03 -30.26
C THR A 1177 -15.96 38.21 -31.47
N ASP A 1178 -15.10 38.82 -32.30
CA ASP A 1178 -14.31 38.17 -33.33
C ASP A 1178 -13.65 36.85 -32.87
N ARG A 1179 -13.08 36.83 -31.66
CA ARG A 1179 -12.30 35.71 -31.10
C ARG A 1179 -13.14 34.64 -30.40
N THR A 1180 -14.42 34.88 -30.12
CA THR A 1180 -15.24 33.93 -29.36
C THR A 1180 -15.49 32.65 -30.18
N PRO A 1181 -15.25 31.44 -29.64
CA PRO A 1181 -15.45 30.19 -30.37
C PRO A 1181 -16.94 29.81 -30.45
N PHE A 1182 -17.41 29.58 -31.67
CA PHE A 1182 -18.77 29.14 -31.95
C PHE A 1182 -18.95 27.65 -31.61
N LYS A 1183 -19.65 27.34 -30.50
CA LYS A 1183 -19.93 25.95 -30.05
C LYS A 1183 -21.38 25.48 -30.20
N SER A 1184 -22.26 26.30 -30.78
CA SER A 1184 -23.70 26.01 -30.91
C SER A 1184 -24.06 25.35 -32.25
N LYS A 1185 -25.36 25.20 -32.54
CA LYS A 1185 -25.87 24.98 -33.91
C LYS A 1185 -26.29 26.32 -34.50
N LYS A 1186 -25.96 26.54 -35.78
CA LYS A 1186 -26.17 27.82 -36.47
C LYS A 1186 -27.63 28.26 -36.42
N GLU A 1187 -28.54 27.30 -36.58
CA GLU A 1187 -29.99 27.50 -36.59
C GLU A 1187 -30.51 27.92 -35.21
N ILE A 1188 -29.88 27.45 -34.13
CA ILE A 1188 -30.23 27.82 -32.74
C ILE A 1188 -29.63 29.18 -32.38
N PHE A 1189 -28.42 29.48 -32.85
CA PHE A 1189 -27.79 30.79 -32.62
C PHE A 1189 -28.54 31.92 -33.34
N LEU A 1190 -28.86 31.73 -34.63
CA LEU A 1190 -29.61 32.70 -35.45
C LEU A 1190 -31.12 32.73 -35.14
N ALA A 1191 -31.60 31.88 -34.22
CA ALA A 1191 -32.96 31.93 -33.69
C ALA A 1191 -33.16 33.06 -32.67
N ASN A 1192 -32.08 33.56 -32.06
CA ASN A 1192 -32.11 34.72 -31.19
C ASN A 1192 -31.93 36.00 -32.02
N ILE A 1193 -32.83 36.96 -31.82
CA ILE A 1193 -32.90 38.20 -32.60
C ILE A 1193 -31.67 39.09 -32.32
N GLU A 1194 -31.25 39.22 -31.06
CA GLU A 1194 -30.07 40.00 -30.67
C GLU A 1194 -28.77 39.36 -31.19
N ASN A 1195 -28.60 38.03 -31.05
CA ASN A 1195 -27.44 37.32 -31.60
C ASN A 1195 -27.32 37.53 -33.11
N LYS A 1196 -28.45 37.48 -33.81
CA LYS A 1196 -28.51 37.67 -35.26
C LYS A 1196 -28.13 39.10 -35.66
N GLN A 1197 -28.65 40.12 -34.97
CA GLN A 1197 -28.28 41.52 -35.21
C GLN A 1197 -26.79 41.75 -34.94
N ASN A 1198 -26.27 41.25 -33.81
CA ASN A 1198 -24.86 41.41 -33.45
C ASN A 1198 -23.93 40.70 -34.45
N PHE A 1199 -24.34 39.54 -34.98
CA PHE A 1199 -23.58 38.82 -36.00
C PHE A 1199 -23.60 39.56 -37.34
N ILE A 1200 -24.76 40.13 -37.73
CA ILE A 1200 -24.86 41.00 -38.90
C ILE A 1200 -23.94 42.21 -38.75
N ASN A 1201 -23.90 42.86 -37.57
CA ASN A 1201 -23.04 44.01 -37.31
C ASN A 1201 -21.54 43.64 -37.45
N LEU A 1202 -21.12 42.50 -36.85
CA LEU A 1202 -19.75 42.00 -36.94
C LEU A 1202 -19.35 41.61 -38.38
N LEU A 1203 -20.22 40.87 -39.07
CA LEU A 1203 -20.00 40.48 -40.46
C LEU A 1203 -19.94 41.70 -41.38
N ARG A 1204 -20.82 42.70 -41.16
CA ARG A 1204 -20.84 43.95 -41.91
C ARG A 1204 -19.53 44.72 -41.76
N ALA A 1205 -19.02 44.84 -40.53
CA ALA A 1205 -17.73 45.48 -40.27
C ALA A 1205 -16.59 44.77 -41.02
N LYS A 1206 -16.53 43.43 -40.94
CA LYS A 1206 -15.51 42.63 -41.63
C LYS A 1206 -15.62 42.73 -43.17
N MET A 1207 -16.83 42.76 -43.72
CA MET A 1207 -17.05 42.96 -45.16
C MET A 1207 -16.56 44.33 -45.63
N VAL A 1208 -16.77 45.40 -44.86
CA VAL A 1208 -16.33 46.75 -45.21
C VAL A 1208 -14.81 46.92 -45.07
N GLU A 1209 -14.18 46.24 -44.11
CA GLU A 1209 -12.72 46.18 -43.96
C GLU A 1209 -12.04 45.58 -45.20
N GLU A 1210 -12.62 44.53 -45.76
CA GLU A 1210 -12.17 43.85 -46.99
C GLU A 1210 -12.77 44.47 -48.28
N GLY A 1211 -13.39 45.66 -48.19
CA GLY A 1211 -13.81 46.46 -49.35
C GLY A 1211 -15.16 46.15 -49.99
N ILE A 1212 -15.97 45.24 -49.43
CA ILE A 1212 -17.32 44.91 -49.92
C ILE A 1212 -18.33 45.97 -49.43
N GLU A 1213 -19.14 46.54 -50.34
CA GLU A 1213 -20.19 47.50 -49.96
C GLU A 1213 -21.32 46.81 -49.20
N THR A 1214 -21.77 47.41 -48.09
CA THR A 1214 -22.86 46.86 -47.28
C THR A 1214 -23.92 47.89 -46.88
N LYS A 1215 -25.18 47.54 -47.14
CA LYS A 1215 -26.36 48.30 -46.69
C LYS A 1215 -27.12 47.49 -45.62
N HIS A 1216 -27.82 48.19 -44.74
CA HIS A 1216 -28.55 47.61 -43.61
C HIS A 1216 -29.89 48.32 -43.49
N ALA A 1217 -30.98 47.57 -43.38
CA ALA A 1217 -32.33 48.10 -43.15
C ALA A 1217 -32.59 48.30 -41.64
N ASP A 1218 -33.61 49.07 -41.28
CA ASP A 1218 -34.05 49.19 -39.87
C ASP A 1218 -34.84 47.95 -39.43
N ALA A 1219 -35.56 47.34 -40.38
CA ALA A 1219 -36.33 46.11 -40.25
C ALA A 1219 -36.16 45.26 -41.53
N ASP A 1220 -37.24 44.90 -42.20
CA ASP A 1220 -37.21 44.05 -43.40
C ASP A 1220 -36.39 44.63 -44.58
N ALA A 1221 -35.45 43.85 -45.13
CA ALA A 1221 -34.60 44.31 -46.22
C ALA A 1221 -35.21 44.17 -47.62
N ASP A 1222 -36.32 43.44 -47.81
CA ASP A 1222 -36.89 43.15 -49.15
C ASP A 1222 -37.09 44.44 -50.00
N VAL A 1223 -37.49 45.56 -49.39
CA VAL A 1223 -37.64 46.86 -50.07
C VAL A 1223 -36.29 47.53 -50.36
N LEU A 1224 -35.34 47.50 -49.42
CA LEU A 1224 -34.01 48.12 -49.59
C LEU A 1224 -33.15 47.38 -50.62
N ILE A 1225 -33.31 46.05 -50.70
CA ILE A 1225 -32.76 45.17 -51.73
C ILE A 1225 -33.28 45.62 -53.11
N ALA A 1226 -34.60 45.70 -53.29
CA ALA A 1226 -35.22 46.08 -54.55
C ALA A 1226 -34.82 47.51 -54.99
N LEU A 1227 -34.83 48.48 -54.07
CA LEU A 1227 -34.41 49.86 -54.36
C LEU A 1227 -32.93 49.93 -54.75
N THR A 1228 -32.05 49.19 -54.07
CA THR A 1228 -30.61 49.16 -54.39
C THR A 1228 -30.35 48.53 -55.77
N ALA A 1229 -31.08 47.48 -56.14
CA ALA A 1229 -31.01 46.89 -57.47
C ALA A 1229 -31.49 47.88 -58.57
N ILE A 1230 -32.64 48.53 -58.36
CA ILE A 1230 -33.20 49.54 -59.29
C ILE A 1230 -32.31 50.78 -59.40
N GLU A 1231 -31.61 51.16 -58.34
CA GLU A 1231 -30.65 52.27 -58.36
C GLU A 1231 -29.39 51.91 -59.14
N SER A 1232 -28.80 50.75 -58.88
CA SER A 1232 -27.62 50.27 -59.63
C SER A 1232 -27.92 50.03 -61.10
N SER A 1233 -29.11 49.54 -61.46
CA SER A 1233 -29.44 49.19 -62.85
C SER A 1233 -29.58 50.41 -63.78
N LYS A 1234 -29.48 51.62 -63.24
CA LYS A 1234 -29.43 52.88 -64.01
C LYS A 1234 -28.02 53.18 -64.53
N THR A 1235 -26.98 52.55 -63.99
CA THR A 1235 -25.57 52.90 -64.24
C THR A 1235 -24.69 51.71 -64.62
N LYS A 1236 -25.06 50.48 -64.23
CA LYS A 1236 -24.35 49.23 -64.56
C LYS A 1236 -25.35 48.12 -64.92
N PRO A 1237 -24.93 47.04 -65.60
CA PRO A 1237 -25.68 45.77 -65.56
C PRO A 1237 -25.78 45.29 -64.10
N THR A 1238 -26.98 44.94 -63.64
CA THR A 1238 -27.21 44.56 -62.23
C THR A 1238 -27.90 43.21 -62.13
N VAL A 1239 -27.31 42.30 -61.36
CA VAL A 1239 -27.88 41.00 -61.01
C VAL A 1239 -28.39 41.06 -59.57
N LEU A 1240 -29.69 40.80 -59.39
CA LEU A 1240 -30.32 40.72 -58.06
C LEU A 1240 -30.40 39.26 -57.61
N LEU A 1241 -29.74 38.94 -56.49
CA LEU A 1241 -29.74 37.61 -55.87
C LEU A 1241 -30.65 37.59 -54.63
N TRP A 1242 -31.96 37.42 -54.86
CA TRP A 1242 -33.02 37.39 -53.85
C TRP A 1242 -33.49 35.96 -53.54
N ARG A 1243 -34.23 35.74 -52.43
CA ARG A 1243 -34.77 34.43 -52.01
C ARG A 1243 -35.68 33.79 -53.08
N GLY A 1244 -35.12 32.92 -53.91
CA GLY A 1244 -35.85 32.04 -54.83
C GLY A 1244 -35.00 30.85 -55.28
N HIS A 1245 -33.79 31.13 -55.76
CA HIS A 1245 -32.75 30.16 -56.13
C HIS A 1245 -31.36 30.65 -55.64
#